data_AF-A0A4W4E9G8-F1
#
_entry.id   AF-A0A4W4E9G8-F1
#
_cell.length_a   1.000
_cell.length_b   1.000
_cell.length_c   1.000
_cell.angle_alpha   90.00
_cell.angle_beta   90.00
_cell.angle_gamma   90.00
#
_symmetry.space_group_name_H-M   'P 1'
#
loop_
_entity.id
_entity.type
_entity.pdbx_description
1 polymer ?
#
loop_
_entity_poly.entity_id
_entity_poly.type
_entity_poly.pdbx_seq_one_letter_code
_entity_poly.pdbx_strand_id
1 'polypeptide(L)'
;FHWPYTRVWIPDPEEVWKPAEIIKDYKEGDPILHLRLEDESTLEYPVGPKDNPLPFLRNPDILVGENDLTALSYLHEPAVLHNLKVRFLESNHIYTYCGIVLVAINPYEQLQIYGEEVINAYNGQNMGDMDPHIFAVAEEAYKQMARDEKNQSIIVSGESGAGKTVSAKYAMRYFATVGGSANDTNVEEKVLASSPIMEAIGNAKTTRNDNSSRFGKYIQIGFDKRYHIIGANMRTYLLEKSRVVFQAEDERNYHIFYQLCASGSLTEFKDLALASAEGFTYTSMGENIFIDGVNDAEDLVKMREALSLLGIKESHQMSIFKIIASILHLGNVNIVAERDGESCHISKDDLHLHHFCQLLGVELEQMEHWLCHRKLVTTAETYVKNMSRAQATNARDALAKHIYAFLFDWIVEQINKALYTSTKQHSFIGVLDIYGFETFEINSFEQFCINYANEKLQQQFNSHVFKLEQEEYMKEQIPWTLIDFYDNQPCIDLIEAKLGILDLLDEECKVPKGTDQNWAQKLYSKHLSREHFEKPRMSNISFIVVHFADKVEYQCEGFLEKNRDTVYDEQINILKASKFQLVADLFQDGKDVSAPAVLSGKTSRINVRPAKPMPKSHNREHRKTVGHQVTSHYAYYFIRDWNLVYDEYGCFCFQNHLQDRVENNQLLVDTKHTYPVLFPYTPSALSLESLHIPASLNLHFLTRV
;
A
#
# COMPACT_ATOMS: atom_id res chain seq x y z
N PHE A 1 19.80 40.67 -24.60
CA PHE A 1 18.72 40.88 -23.62
C PHE A 1 19.37 41.18 -22.28
N HIS A 2 19.02 42.32 -21.66
CA HIS A 2 19.42 42.65 -20.29
C HIS A 2 18.45 41.93 -19.35
N TRP A 3 18.98 41.20 -18.35
CA TRP A 3 18.22 40.43 -17.35
C TRP A 3 18.42 40.91 -15.90
N PRO A 4 18.65 42.21 -15.59
CA PRO A 4 18.60 42.63 -14.19
C PRO A 4 17.19 42.33 -13.67
N TYR A 5 17.08 41.89 -12.41
CA TYR A 5 15.83 41.52 -11.72
C TYR A 5 15.25 40.11 -11.99
N THR A 6 15.93 39.26 -12.77
CA THR A 6 15.54 37.84 -12.89
C THR A 6 15.81 37.10 -11.60
N ARG A 7 14.84 36.30 -11.14
CA ARG A 7 14.96 35.49 -9.91
C ARG A 7 15.27 34.02 -10.23
N VAL A 8 16.06 33.39 -9.37
CA VAL A 8 16.49 31.99 -9.47
C VAL A 8 16.34 31.27 -8.13
N TRP A 9 16.41 29.95 -8.14
CA TRP A 9 16.44 29.08 -6.97
C TRP A 9 17.85 28.53 -6.76
N ILE A 10 18.34 28.62 -5.53
CA ILE A 10 19.63 28.02 -5.12
C ILE A 10 19.41 27.04 -3.96
N PRO A 11 20.27 26.02 -3.80
CA PRO A 11 20.14 25.06 -2.72
C PRO A 11 20.20 25.71 -1.34
N ASP A 12 19.39 25.22 -0.42
CA ASP A 12 19.36 25.64 0.98
C ASP A 12 19.23 24.42 1.91
N PRO A 13 20.04 24.32 2.99
CA PRO A 13 19.98 23.17 3.87
C PRO A 13 18.70 23.05 4.71
N GLU A 14 17.98 24.14 4.95
CA GLU A 14 16.76 24.12 5.76
C GLU A 14 15.52 24.00 4.86
N GLU A 15 15.39 24.90 3.88
CA GLU A 15 14.20 24.97 3.02
C GLU A 15 14.31 24.20 1.70
N VAL A 16 15.38 23.43 1.49
CA VAL A 16 15.79 22.78 0.22
C VAL A 16 16.20 23.78 -0.87
N TRP A 17 15.37 24.80 -1.09
CA TRP A 17 15.57 25.83 -2.11
C TRP A 17 15.21 27.20 -1.57
N LYS A 18 16.08 28.19 -1.79
CA LYS A 18 15.80 29.60 -1.49
C LYS A 18 15.87 30.48 -2.73
N PRO A 19 15.08 31.57 -2.78
CA PRO A 19 15.11 32.47 -3.90
C PRO A 19 16.32 33.41 -3.84
N ALA A 20 16.85 33.75 -5.01
CA ALA A 20 17.88 34.75 -5.18
C ALA A 20 17.65 35.56 -6.45
N GLU A 21 18.16 36.78 -6.51
CA GLU A 21 17.97 37.69 -7.63
C GLU A 21 19.30 37.95 -8.35
N ILE A 22 19.29 37.88 -9.69
CA ILE A 22 20.45 38.16 -10.52
C ILE A 22 20.68 39.68 -10.57
N ILE A 23 21.83 40.11 -10.04
CA ILE A 23 22.23 41.52 -10.00
C ILE A 23 23.12 41.94 -11.17
N LYS A 24 23.65 40.98 -11.92
CA LYS A 24 24.50 41.21 -13.10
C LYS A 24 24.21 40.17 -14.17
N ASP A 25 24.04 40.63 -15.42
CA ASP A 25 23.77 39.76 -16.56
C ASP A 25 24.83 38.65 -16.70
N TYR A 26 24.36 37.41 -16.79
CA TYR A 26 25.18 36.25 -17.10
C TYR A 26 25.61 36.27 -18.57
N LYS A 27 26.90 36.10 -18.85
CA LYS A 27 27.39 35.79 -20.20
C LYS A 27 27.76 34.32 -20.28
N GLU A 28 27.42 33.71 -21.40
CA GLU A 28 27.73 32.30 -21.65
C GLU A 28 29.24 32.04 -21.49
N GLY A 29 29.59 31.12 -20.60
CA GLY A 29 30.99 30.82 -20.25
C GLY A 29 31.52 31.53 -19.00
N ASP A 30 30.77 32.46 -18.40
CA ASP A 30 31.13 33.04 -17.11
C ASP A 30 31.11 31.95 -16.02
N PRO A 31 32.11 31.92 -15.10
CA PRO A 31 32.20 30.90 -14.05
C PRO A 31 31.42 31.26 -12.78
N ILE A 32 30.85 32.46 -12.71
CA ILE A 32 30.21 33.01 -11.51
C ILE A 32 28.93 33.74 -11.92
N LEU A 33 27.86 33.48 -11.19
CA LEU A 33 26.62 34.24 -11.22
C LEU A 33 26.55 35.13 -9.98
N HIS A 34 26.36 36.43 -10.17
CA HIS A 34 26.23 37.37 -9.05
C HIS A 34 24.76 37.46 -8.63
N LEU A 35 24.50 37.08 -7.38
CA LEU A 35 23.17 36.97 -6.81
C LEU A 35 23.00 37.93 -5.62
N ARG A 36 21.76 38.34 -5.37
CA ARG A 36 21.30 39.00 -4.15
C ARG A 36 20.27 38.10 -3.45
N LEU A 37 20.48 37.84 -2.18
CA LEU A 37 19.57 37.06 -1.34
C LEU A 37 18.48 37.96 -0.73
N GLU A 38 17.48 37.37 -0.07
CA GLU A 38 16.38 38.11 0.56
C GLU A 38 16.83 39.01 1.71
N ASP A 39 17.95 38.69 2.37
CA ASP A 39 18.57 39.51 3.42
C ASP A 39 19.42 40.67 2.87
N GLU A 40 19.28 40.96 1.58
CA GLU A 40 20.05 41.93 0.79
C GLU A 40 21.56 41.61 0.64
N SER A 41 22.03 40.48 1.17
CA SER A 41 23.42 40.06 1.00
C SER A 41 23.70 39.62 -0.44
N THR A 42 24.94 39.88 -0.89
CA THR A 42 25.38 39.48 -2.23
C THR A 42 26.16 38.18 -2.17
N LEU A 43 25.85 37.25 -3.08
CA LEU A 43 26.48 35.95 -3.20
C LEU A 43 27.11 35.78 -4.59
N GLU A 44 28.38 35.42 -4.65
CA GLU A 44 29.04 34.95 -5.87
C GLU A 44 28.82 33.44 -6.00
N TYR A 45 27.85 33.05 -6.82
CA TYR A 45 27.46 31.66 -6.99
C TYR A 45 28.25 31.02 -8.15
N PRO A 46 29.06 29.98 -7.89
CA PRO A 46 29.86 29.33 -8.95
C PRO A 46 28.96 28.57 -9.93
N VAL A 47 29.19 28.76 -11.22
CA VAL A 47 28.47 28.09 -12.32
C VAL A 47 29.48 27.56 -13.36
N GLY A 48 29.19 26.42 -13.99
CA GLY A 48 30.13 25.77 -14.90
C GLY A 48 29.64 24.41 -15.43
N PRO A 49 30.40 23.78 -16.34
CA PRO A 49 29.97 22.53 -16.97
C PRO A 49 29.95 21.35 -15.99
N LYS A 50 28.91 20.50 -16.10
CA LYS A 50 28.65 19.24 -15.39
C LYS A 50 28.52 19.32 -13.87
N ASP A 51 29.47 19.94 -13.17
CA ASP A 51 29.53 19.92 -11.71
C ASP A 51 28.78 21.11 -11.07
N ASN A 52 28.52 22.19 -11.81
CA ASN A 52 27.85 23.40 -11.32
C ASN A 52 26.83 23.96 -12.35
N PRO A 53 25.73 23.25 -12.64
CA PRO A 53 24.74 23.72 -13.60
C PRO A 53 24.16 25.10 -13.21
N LEU A 54 23.62 25.82 -14.19
CA LEU A 54 22.91 27.07 -13.92
C LEU A 54 21.73 26.82 -12.97
N PRO A 55 21.48 27.73 -12.01
CA PRO A 55 20.36 27.58 -11.09
C PRO A 55 19.01 27.68 -11.81
N PHE A 56 17.98 27.06 -11.23
CA PHE A 56 16.64 27.05 -11.81
C PHE A 56 16.01 28.45 -11.79
N LEU A 57 15.38 28.85 -12.89
CA LEU A 57 14.66 30.13 -12.96
C LEU A 57 13.40 30.11 -12.10
N ARG A 58 13.11 31.21 -11.39
CA ARG A 58 11.86 31.36 -10.64
C ARG A 58 10.73 31.82 -11.56
N ASN A 59 9.55 31.21 -11.40
CA ASN A 59 8.35 31.64 -12.13
C ASN A 59 7.92 33.06 -11.72
N PRO A 60 7.33 33.84 -12.64
CA PRO A 60 6.69 35.12 -12.29
C PRO A 60 5.61 34.94 -11.22
N ASP A 61 5.49 35.91 -10.31
CA ASP A 61 4.56 35.80 -9.16
C ASP A 61 3.09 35.66 -9.58
N ILE A 62 2.73 36.12 -10.78
CA ILE A 62 1.36 35.98 -11.32
C ILE A 62 0.96 34.51 -11.59
N LEU A 63 1.93 33.62 -11.79
CA LEU A 63 1.68 32.18 -12.03
C LEU A 63 1.82 31.34 -10.76
N VAL A 64 2.14 31.95 -9.63
CA VAL A 64 2.28 31.25 -8.35
C VAL A 64 0.90 31.09 -7.73
N GLY A 65 0.60 29.88 -7.25
CA GLY A 65 -0.69 29.56 -6.64
C GLY A 65 -1.76 29.02 -7.59
N GLU A 66 -1.42 28.86 -8.88
CA GLU A 66 -2.32 28.29 -9.90
C GLU A 66 -2.88 26.91 -9.50
N ASN A 67 -4.08 26.61 -9.98
CA ASN A 67 -4.78 25.35 -9.67
C ASN A 67 -4.15 24.12 -10.34
N ASP A 68 -3.42 24.30 -11.43
CA ASP A 68 -2.67 23.26 -12.13
C ASP A 68 -1.21 23.68 -12.35
N LEU A 69 -0.29 22.81 -11.94
CA LEU A 69 1.15 23.02 -12.09
C LEU A 69 1.60 23.07 -13.55
N THR A 70 0.81 22.58 -14.49
CA THR A 70 1.10 22.70 -15.94
C THR A 70 1.04 24.14 -16.45
N ALA A 71 0.43 25.06 -15.70
CA ALA A 71 0.37 26.48 -16.04
C ALA A 71 1.69 27.23 -15.80
N LEU A 72 2.66 26.62 -15.11
CA LEU A 72 3.95 27.22 -14.80
C LEU A 72 4.82 27.36 -16.06
N SER A 73 5.49 28.50 -16.22
CA SER A 73 6.41 28.73 -17.34
C SER A 73 7.68 27.89 -17.24
N TYR A 74 8.19 27.73 -16.03
CA TYR A 74 9.34 26.90 -15.70
C TYR A 74 8.90 25.78 -14.78
N LEU A 75 8.89 24.55 -15.29
CA LEU A 75 8.52 23.37 -14.52
C LEU A 75 9.79 22.63 -14.09
N HIS A 76 10.08 22.67 -12.80
CA HIS A 76 11.20 22.00 -12.13
C HIS A 76 10.88 21.87 -10.63
N GLU A 77 11.70 21.11 -9.91
CA GLU A 77 11.49 20.78 -8.50
C GLU A 77 11.18 22.01 -7.61
N PRO A 78 11.99 23.10 -7.60
CA PRO A 78 11.68 24.25 -6.74
C PRO A 78 10.41 24.99 -7.13
N ALA A 79 10.03 25.01 -8.41
CA ALA A 79 8.76 25.61 -8.84
C ALA A 79 7.55 24.85 -8.31
N VAL A 80 7.58 23.51 -8.37
CA VAL A 80 6.53 22.64 -7.84
C VAL A 80 6.43 22.81 -6.32
N LEU A 81 7.57 22.69 -5.62
CA LEU A 81 7.64 22.84 -4.17
C LEU A 81 7.08 24.19 -3.70
N HIS A 82 7.51 25.27 -4.33
CA HIS A 82 7.08 26.62 -3.95
C HIS A 82 5.58 26.84 -4.21
N ASN A 83 5.05 26.39 -5.35
CA ASN A 83 3.63 26.55 -5.66
C ASN A 83 2.76 25.79 -4.65
N LEU A 84 3.11 24.53 -4.34
CA LEU A 84 2.42 23.73 -3.34
C LEU A 84 2.51 24.35 -1.93
N LYS A 85 3.69 24.85 -1.53
CA LYS A 85 3.90 25.55 -0.24
C LYS A 85 2.97 26.76 -0.12
N VAL A 86 2.90 27.60 -1.14
CA VAL A 86 2.04 28.81 -1.16
C VAL A 86 0.56 28.41 -1.10
N ARG A 87 0.11 27.46 -1.93
CA ARG A 87 -1.30 27.02 -1.94
C ARG A 87 -1.72 26.44 -0.59
N PHE A 88 -0.86 25.65 0.03
CA PHE A 88 -1.16 25.00 1.30
C PHE A 88 -1.11 25.99 2.48
N LEU A 89 -0.01 26.73 2.64
CA LEU A 89 0.20 27.57 3.83
C LEU A 89 -0.54 28.91 3.77
N GLU A 90 -0.59 29.54 2.59
CA GLU A 90 -1.16 30.89 2.46
C GLU A 90 -2.64 30.83 2.09
N SER A 91 -3.01 29.92 1.19
CA SER A 91 -4.37 29.83 0.65
C SER A 91 -5.21 28.73 1.29
N ASN A 92 -4.65 27.89 2.17
CA ASN A 92 -5.30 26.74 2.80
C ASN A 92 -5.97 25.76 1.79
N HIS A 93 -5.38 25.62 0.60
CA HIS A 93 -5.81 24.67 -0.42
C HIS A 93 -4.96 23.41 -0.34
N ILE A 94 -5.62 22.28 -0.06
CA ILE A 94 -4.96 20.98 0.05
C ILE A 94 -4.85 20.22 -1.26
N TYR A 95 -5.63 20.62 -2.27
CA TYR A 95 -5.71 19.95 -3.57
C TYR A 95 -5.12 20.83 -4.68
N THR A 96 -4.30 20.23 -5.54
CA THR A 96 -3.68 20.90 -6.69
C THR A 96 -3.54 19.91 -7.85
N TYR A 97 -3.87 20.30 -9.08
CA TYR A 97 -3.62 19.44 -10.24
C TYR A 97 -2.15 19.48 -10.67
N CYS A 98 -1.69 18.36 -11.20
CA CYS A 98 -0.43 18.21 -11.91
C CYS A 98 -0.76 17.49 -13.22
N GLY A 99 -1.36 18.21 -14.16
CA GLY A 99 -1.91 17.62 -15.39
C GLY A 99 -3.04 16.63 -15.06
N ILE A 100 -2.83 15.36 -15.40
CA ILE A 100 -3.81 14.28 -15.13
C ILE A 100 -3.82 13.80 -13.68
N VAL A 101 -2.88 14.27 -12.86
CA VAL A 101 -2.70 13.84 -11.48
C VAL A 101 -3.29 14.85 -10.50
N LEU A 102 -3.94 14.38 -9.43
CA LEU A 102 -4.33 15.21 -8.29
C LEU A 102 -3.36 15.06 -7.11
N VAL A 103 -2.68 16.15 -6.74
CA VAL A 103 -1.88 16.25 -5.52
C VAL A 103 -2.79 16.60 -4.35
N ALA A 104 -2.69 15.83 -3.26
CA ALA A 104 -3.44 16.04 -2.02
C ALA A 104 -2.49 16.12 -0.83
N ILE A 105 -2.48 17.24 -0.12
CA ILE A 105 -1.64 17.48 1.06
C ILE A 105 -2.48 17.28 2.32
N ASN A 106 -2.05 16.41 3.23
CA ASN A 106 -2.81 16.13 4.46
C ASN A 106 -2.84 17.37 5.38
N PRO A 107 -4.04 17.95 5.68
CA PRO A 107 -4.13 19.13 6.54
C PRO A 107 -4.01 18.83 8.03
N TYR A 108 -4.12 17.56 8.45
CA TYR A 108 -4.30 17.16 9.86
C TYR A 108 -5.46 17.90 10.59
N GLU A 109 -6.38 18.46 9.82
CA GLU A 109 -7.55 19.22 10.30
C GLU A 109 -8.79 18.82 9.49
N GLN A 110 -9.96 18.87 10.14
CA GLN A 110 -11.24 18.63 9.49
C GLN A 110 -11.69 19.88 8.71
N LEU A 111 -11.69 19.79 7.38
CA LEU A 111 -12.11 20.87 6.49
C LEU A 111 -13.59 20.73 6.08
N GLN A 112 -14.29 21.86 5.98
CA GLN A 112 -15.71 21.93 5.58
C GLN A 112 -15.89 21.92 4.05
N ILE A 113 -15.15 21.06 3.34
CA ILE A 113 -15.16 20.96 1.86
C ILE A 113 -15.76 19.65 1.35
N TYR A 114 -16.30 18.81 2.24
CA TYR A 114 -16.81 17.47 1.92
C TYR A 114 -18.32 17.30 2.16
N GLY A 115 -19.06 18.42 2.25
CA GLY A 115 -20.51 18.43 2.41
C GLY A 115 -21.25 18.02 1.13
N GLU A 116 -22.52 17.64 1.25
CA GLU A 116 -23.37 17.29 0.10
C GLU A 116 -23.55 18.47 -0.88
N GLU A 117 -23.56 19.70 -0.38
CA GLU A 117 -23.60 20.91 -1.21
C GLU A 117 -22.41 20.97 -2.18
N VAL A 118 -21.22 20.55 -1.72
CA VAL A 118 -20.01 20.51 -2.53
C VAL A 118 -20.10 19.38 -3.55
N ILE A 119 -20.55 18.18 -3.14
CA ILE A 119 -20.77 17.05 -4.07
C ILE A 119 -21.67 17.47 -5.23
N ASN A 120 -22.79 18.14 -4.92
CA ASN A 120 -23.74 18.63 -5.92
C ASN A 120 -23.15 19.71 -6.83
N ALA A 121 -22.21 20.53 -6.34
CA ALA A 121 -21.54 21.54 -7.14
C ALA A 121 -20.58 20.92 -8.18
N TYR A 122 -19.92 19.80 -7.85
CA TYR A 122 -19.04 19.09 -8.79
C TYR A 122 -19.81 18.20 -9.79
N ASN A 123 -21.01 17.74 -9.44
CA ASN A 123 -21.83 16.88 -10.29
C ASN A 123 -22.12 17.52 -11.67
N GLY A 124 -21.75 16.81 -12.73
CA GLY A 124 -21.94 17.22 -14.13
C GLY A 124 -20.95 18.26 -14.65
N GLN A 125 -20.01 18.74 -13.83
CA GLN A 125 -18.98 19.71 -14.26
C GLN A 125 -17.84 19.01 -15.01
N ASN A 126 -17.04 19.75 -15.79
CA ASN A 126 -15.82 19.20 -16.39
C ASN A 126 -14.61 19.41 -15.48
N MET A 127 -13.63 18.51 -15.63
CA MET A 127 -12.31 18.69 -15.05
C MET A 127 -11.70 20.01 -15.54
N GLY A 128 -11.33 20.91 -14.63
CA GLY A 128 -10.76 22.23 -14.92
C GLY A 128 -11.74 23.41 -14.86
N ASP A 129 -13.04 23.17 -14.93
CA ASP A 129 -14.06 24.23 -14.73
C ASP A 129 -14.23 24.57 -13.23
N MET A 130 -13.83 23.64 -12.36
CA MET A 130 -13.92 23.72 -10.90
C MET A 130 -12.54 23.62 -10.26
N ASP A 131 -12.41 24.14 -9.04
CA ASP A 131 -11.19 24.03 -8.25
C ASP A 131 -10.77 22.57 -8.03
N PRO A 132 -9.47 22.28 -7.88
CA PRO A 132 -8.96 20.93 -7.65
C PRO A 132 -9.62 20.27 -6.45
N HIS A 133 -10.17 19.07 -6.65
CA HIS A 133 -10.81 18.32 -5.56
C HIS A 133 -10.94 16.83 -5.89
N ILE A 134 -10.98 15.98 -4.85
CA ILE A 134 -11.20 14.52 -5.01
C ILE A 134 -12.55 14.19 -5.68
N PHE A 135 -13.54 15.07 -5.53
CA PHE A 135 -14.84 14.93 -6.19
C PHE A 135 -14.78 15.20 -7.69
N ALA A 136 -13.88 16.07 -8.15
CA ALA A 136 -13.69 16.29 -9.58
C ALA A 136 -13.12 15.04 -10.26
N VAL A 137 -12.17 14.37 -9.61
CA VAL A 137 -11.62 13.08 -10.04
C VAL A 137 -12.70 12.00 -10.09
N ALA A 138 -13.50 11.89 -9.02
CA ALA A 138 -14.61 10.94 -8.98
C ALA A 138 -15.65 11.22 -10.08
N GLU A 139 -16.00 12.49 -10.32
CA GLU A 139 -16.91 12.88 -11.40
C GLU A 139 -16.37 12.53 -12.79
N GLU A 140 -15.09 12.81 -13.04
CA GLU A 140 -14.49 12.51 -14.33
C GLU A 140 -14.46 10.99 -14.58
N ALA A 141 -14.10 10.18 -13.57
CA ALA A 141 -14.19 8.73 -13.66
C ALA A 141 -15.64 8.26 -13.94
N TYR A 142 -16.63 8.86 -13.28
CA TYR A 142 -18.05 8.52 -13.51
C TYR A 142 -18.51 8.88 -14.93
N LYS A 143 -18.17 10.07 -15.42
CA LYS A 143 -18.49 10.52 -16.78
C LYS A 143 -17.80 9.67 -17.85
N GLN A 144 -16.51 9.36 -17.67
CA GLN A 144 -15.76 8.52 -18.61
C GLN A 144 -16.29 7.10 -18.66
N MET A 145 -16.67 6.52 -17.51
CA MET A 145 -17.33 5.22 -17.47
C MET A 145 -18.61 5.19 -18.33
N ALA A 146 -19.42 6.25 -18.25
CA ALA A 146 -20.66 6.36 -19.01
C ALA A 146 -20.43 6.66 -20.49
N ARG A 147 -19.48 7.55 -20.80
CA ARG A 147 -19.17 7.99 -22.17
C ARG A 147 -18.46 6.91 -22.99
N ASP A 148 -17.47 6.25 -22.40
CA ASP A 148 -16.54 5.37 -23.10
C ASP A 148 -16.91 3.88 -22.95
N GLU A 149 -17.96 3.58 -22.17
CA GLU A 149 -18.43 2.22 -21.83
C GLU A 149 -17.31 1.30 -21.30
N LYS A 150 -16.37 1.89 -20.54
CA LYS A 150 -15.23 1.21 -19.93
C LYS A 150 -15.30 1.27 -18.42
N ASN A 151 -14.84 0.20 -17.78
CA ASN A 151 -14.61 0.22 -16.34
C ASN A 151 -13.47 1.18 -16.02
N GLN A 152 -13.55 1.81 -14.85
CA GLN A 152 -12.57 2.78 -14.38
C GLN A 152 -11.93 2.30 -13.09
N SER A 153 -10.82 2.92 -12.72
CA SER A 153 -10.21 2.75 -11.41
C SER A 153 -9.65 4.07 -10.92
N ILE A 154 -9.73 4.31 -9.62
CA ILE A 154 -9.08 5.41 -8.90
C ILE A 154 -8.00 4.76 -8.03
N ILE A 155 -6.74 5.09 -8.29
CA ILE A 155 -5.59 4.56 -7.56
C ILE A 155 -5.14 5.59 -6.54
N VAL A 156 -5.16 5.29 -5.25
CA VAL A 156 -4.65 6.22 -4.23
C VAL A 156 -3.29 5.75 -3.71
N SER A 157 -2.24 6.52 -4.01
CA SER A 157 -0.84 6.24 -3.62
C SER A 157 -0.28 7.28 -2.62
N GLY A 158 0.96 7.08 -2.16
CA GLY A 158 1.64 7.95 -1.20
C GLY A 158 2.11 7.21 0.06
N GLU A 159 2.97 7.85 0.85
CA GLU A 159 3.56 7.25 2.06
C GLU A 159 2.52 6.96 3.17
N SER A 160 2.89 6.16 4.17
CA SER A 160 2.00 5.92 5.32
C SER A 160 1.66 7.24 6.04
N GLY A 161 0.40 7.43 6.41
CA GLY A 161 -0.08 8.70 7.01
C GLY A 161 -0.50 9.77 5.99
N ALA A 162 -0.33 9.53 4.69
CA ALA A 162 -0.61 10.53 3.65
C ALA A 162 -2.08 10.94 3.44
N GLY A 163 -3.04 10.21 4.03
CA GLY A 163 -4.46 10.44 3.80
C GLY A 163 -5.09 9.58 2.69
N LYS A 164 -4.40 8.53 2.22
CA LYS A 164 -4.90 7.61 1.17
C LYS A 164 -6.31 7.08 1.44
N THR A 165 -6.50 6.50 2.63
CA THR A 165 -7.79 5.93 3.07
C THR A 165 -8.88 6.99 3.17
N VAL A 166 -8.54 8.23 3.55
CA VAL A 166 -9.48 9.35 3.63
C VAL A 166 -9.93 9.78 2.22
N SER A 167 -8.99 9.94 1.28
CA SER A 167 -9.31 10.25 -0.12
C SER A 167 -10.17 9.16 -0.77
N ALA A 168 -9.83 7.89 -0.57
CA ALA A 168 -10.63 6.76 -1.06
C ALA A 168 -12.05 6.79 -0.50
N LYS A 169 -12.23 7.09 0.80
CA LYS A 169 -13.54 7.23 1.44
C LYS A 169 -14.37 8.35 0.82
N TYR A 170 -13.77 9.51 0.56
CA TYR A 170 -14.48 10.63 -0.08
C TYR A 170 -14.86 10.34 -1.53
N ALA A 171 -13.99 9.69 -2.31
CA ALA A 171 -14.32 9.24 -3.66
C ALA A 171 -15.51 8.26 -3.65
N MET A 172 -15.53 7.28 -2.74
CA MET A 172 -16.65 6.34 -2.59
C MET A 172 -17.95 7.05 -2.19
N ARG A 173 -17.88 8.03 -1.29
CA ARG A 173 -19.04 8.84 -0.88
C ARG A 173 -19.62 9.65 -2.05
N TYR A 174 -18.76 10.19 -2.92
CA TYR A 174 -19.21 10.91 -4.11
C TYR A 174 -20.07 10.02 -5.03
N PHE A 175 -19.57 8.83 -5.37
CA PHE A 175 -20.31 7.87 -6.20
C PHE A 175 -21.63 7.48 -5.57
N ALA A 176 -21.64 7.31 -4.25
CA ALA A 176 -22.84 6.95 -3.53
C ALA A 176 -23.96 8.00 -3.64
N THR A 177 -23.60 9.28 -3.52
CA THR A 177 -24.54 10.39 -3.65
C THR A 177 -24.99 10.60 -5.10
N VAL A 178 -24.06 10.59 -6.06
CA VAL A 178 -24.36 10.92 -7.48
C VAL A 178 -24.96 9.74 -8.25
N GLY A 179 -24.44 8.53 -8.00
CA GLY A 179 -24.89 7.31 -8.67
C GLY A 179 -26.31 6.91 -8.27
N GLY A 180 -26.82 7.34 -7.11
CA GLY A 180 -28.13 6.94 -6.62
C GLY A 180 -28.26 5.42 -6.41
N SER A 181 -29.36 4.99 -5.78
CA SER A 181 -29.65 3.57 -5.55
C SER A 181 -30.85 3.13 -6.39
N ALA A 182 -30.69 2.06 -7.19
CA ALA A 182 -31.74 1.58 -8.11
C ALA A 182 -33.01 1.07 -7.39
N ASN A 183 -32.89 0.73 -6.11
CA ASN A 183 -33.94 0.44 -5.14
C ASN A 183 -33.43 0.98 -3.80
N ASP A 184 -34.28 1.48 -2.90
CA ASP A 184 -34.04 2.01 -1.52
C ASP A 184 -33.13 1.12 -0.62
N THR A 185 -31.93 0.84 -1.08
CA THR A 185 -30.94 -0.05 -0.50
C THR A 185 -29.78 0.84 -0.15
N ASN A 186 -29.49 0.92 1.15
CA ASN A 186 -28.39 1.67 1.74
C ASN A 186 -27.04 1.02 1.39
N VAL A 187 -26.78 0.73 0.11
CA VAL A 187 -25.51 0.17 -0.37
C VAL A 187 -24.38 1.11 -0.02
N GLU A 188 -24.59 2.43 -0.12
CA GLU A 188 -23.67 3.46 0.40
C GLU A 188 -23.28 3.20 1.85
N GLU A 189 -24.29 3.17 2.73
CA GLU A 189 -24.10 3.03 4.17
C GLU A 189 -23.37 1.72 4.48
N LYS A 190 -23.69 0.63 3.76
CA LYS A 190 -23.01 -0.65 3.87
C LYS A 190 -21.56 -0.60 3.40
N VAL A 191 -21.26 0.04 2.26
CA VAL A 191 -19.88 0.19 1.77
C VAL A 191 -19.06 0.99 2.78
N LEU A 192 -19.59 2.11 3.28
CA LEU A 192 -18.92 2.93 4.29
C LEU A 192 -18.76 2.17 5.63
N ALA A 193 -19.76 1.39 6.03
CA ALA A 193 -19.74 0.54 7.23
C ALA A 193 -18.72 -0.60 7.16
N SER A 194 -18.20 -0.95 5.98
CA SER A 194 -17.08 -1.89 5.90
C SER A 194 -15.79 -1.32 6.50
N SER A 195 -15.62 0.01 6.54
CA SER A 195 -14.36 0.65 6.94
C SER A 195 -14.00 0.38 8.41
N PRO A 196 -14.87 0.62 9.42
CA PRO A 196 -14.53 0.33 10.81
C PRO A 196 -14.16 -1.14 11.05
N ILE A 197 -14.78 -2.07 10.33
CA ILE A 197 -14.48 -3.50 10.42
C ILE A 197 -13.08 -3.78 9.87
N MET A 198 -12.80 -3.29 8.66
CA MET A 198 -11.52 -3.51 7.99
C MET A 198 -10.36 -2.81 8.69
N GLU A 199 -10.59 -1.63 9.27
CA GLU A 199 -9.60 -0.93 10.09
C GLU A 199 -9.32 -1.71 11.39
N ALA A 200 -10.35 -2.23 12.07
CA ALA A 200 -10.15 -3.01 13.29
C ALA A 200 -9.29 -4.27 13.06
N ILE A 201 -9.52 -5.01 11.97
CA ILE A 201 -8.83 -6.29 11.70
C ILE A 201 -7.60 -6.17 10.77
N GLY A 202 -7.38 -5.01 10.16
CA GLY A 202 -6.38 -4.84 9.11
C GLY A 202 -5.46 -3.64 9.32
N ASN A 203 -5.77 -2.75 10.27
CA ASN A 203 -4.90 -1.63 10.61
C ASN A 203 -4.25 -1.83 11.98
N ALA A 204 -3.10 -1.18 12.15
CA ALA A 204 -2.33 -1.20 13.38
C ALA A 204 -1.54 0.10 13.56
N LYS A 205 -1.11 0.37 14.79
CA LYS A 205 -0.18 1.44 15.11
C LYS A 205 1.23 1.08 14.66
N THR A 206 1.87 1.97 13.90
CA THR A 206 3.32 1.94 13.63
C THR A 206 3.95 3.23 14.13
N THR A 207 5.28 3.30 14.14
CA THR A 207 6.04 4.52 14.51
C THR A 207 5.74 5.73 13.62
N ARG A 208 5.15 5.52 12.44
CA ARG A 208 4.85 6.59 11.46
C ARG A 208 3.37 6.97 11.41
N ASN A 209 2.46 6.09 11.84
CA ASN A 209 1.02 6.29 11.70
C ASN A 209 0.26 5.40 12.70
N ASP A 210 -0.58 6.03 13.52
CA ASP A 210 -1.37 5.34 14.54
C ASP A 210 -2.46 4.42 13.97
N ASN A 211 -2.89 4.63 12.72
CA ASN A 211 -3.90 3.82 12.04
C ASN A 211 -3.42 3.35 10.66
N SER A 212 -2.24 2.73 10.61
CA SER A 212 -1.61 2.26 9.38
C SER A 212 -2.29 1.02 8.82
N SER A 213 -2.79 1.08 7.58
CA SER A 213 -3.32 -0.08 6.85
C SER A 213 -2.21 -1.09 6.55
N ARG A 214 -2.36 -2.34 7.01
CA ARG A 214 -1.37 -3.42 6.82
C ARG A 214 -1.81 -4.47 5.81
N PHE A 215 -2.66 -4.04 4.87
CA PHE A 215 -3.14 -4.80 3.72
C PHE A 215 -3.55 -3.82 2.62
N GLY A 216 -3.52 -4.27 1.37
CA GLY A 216 -4.10 -3.53 0.24
C GLY A 216 -5.58 -3.83 0.10
N LYS A 217 -6.37 -2.81 -0.22
CA LYS A 217 -7.83 -2.86 -0.34
C LYS A 217 -8.25 -2.32 -1.71
N TYR A 218 -8.97 -3.12 -2.47
CA TYR A 218 -9.57 -2.71 -3.75
C TYR A 218 -11.08 -2.91 -3.68
N ILE A 219 -11.83 -1.82 -3.73
CA ILE A 219 -13.29 -1.85 -3.66
C ILE A 219 -13.84 -1.56 -5.05
N GLN A 220 -14.50 -2.53 -5.65
CA GLN A 220 -15.18 -2.39 -6.94
C GLN A 220 -16.62 -1.99 -6.68
N ILE A 221 -16.99 -0.76 -7.03
CA ILE A 221 -18.37 -0.29 -6.99
C ILE A 221 -19.04 -0.68 -8.31
N GLY A 222 -20.07 -1.51 -8.24
CA GLY A 222 -20.79 -2.01 -9.40
C GLY A 222 -21.95 -1.10 -9.79
N PHE A 223 -22.10 -0.87 -11.11
CA PHE A 223 -23.16 -0.04 -11.68
C PHE A 223 -24.05 -0.83 -12.65
N ASP A 224 -25.33 -0.45 -12.74
CA ASP A 224 -26.26 -0.97 -13.74
C ASP A 224 -26.15 -0.24 -15.10
N LYS A 225 -27.03 -0.58 -16.05
CA LYS A 225 -27.08 0.05 -17.38
C LYS A 225 -27.50 1.52 -17.39
N ARG A 226 -28.04 2.02 -16.27
CA ARG A 226 -28.39 3.42 -16.07
C ARG A 226 -27.37 4.13 -15.19
N TYR A 227 -26.24 3.46 -14.90
CA TYR A 227 -25.17 3.93 -14.03
C TYR A 227 -25.61 4.17 -12.59
N HIS A 228 -26.64 3.46 -12.10
CA HIS A 228 -26.95 3.44 -10.67
C HIS A 228 -26.14 2.39 -9.94
N ILE A 229 -25.82 2.67 -8.67
CA ILE A 229 -25.11 1.71 -7.83
C ILE A 229 -26.03 0.52 -7.55
N ILE A 230 -25.49 -0.68 -7.75
CA ILE A 230 -26.19 -1.93 -7.46
C ILE A 230 -25.58 -2.69 -6.29
N GLY A 231 -24.30 -2.47 -5.99
CA GLY A 231 -23.55 -3.24 -5.00
C GLY A 231 -22.06 -2.93 -5.09
N ALA A 232 -21.27 -3.61 -4.26
CA ALA A 232 -19.81 -3.51 -4.29
C ALA A 232 -19.15 -4.86 -4.02
N ASN A 233 -17.88 -4.98 -4.39
CA ASN A 233 -17.06 -6.14 -4.10
C ASN A 233 -15.65 -5.70 -3.68
N MET A 234 -15.24 -6.12 -2.49
CA MET A 234 -13.93 -5.87 -1.92
C MET A 234 -12.97 -7.02 -2.23
N ARG A 235 -11.76 -6.67 -2.66
CA ARG A 235 -10.62 -7.57 -2.75
C ARG A 235 -9.53 -7.05 -1.83
N THR A 236 -8.88 -7.96 -1.12
CA THR A 236 -7.78 -7.66 -0.20
C THR A 236 -6.49 -8.27 -0.72
N TYR A 237 -5.37 -7.64 -0.39
CA TYR A 237 -4.05 -8.04 -0.86
C TYR A 237 -3.03 -7.94 0.28
N LEU A 238 -2.16 -8.94 0.38
CA LEU A 238 -0.95 -8.91 1.21
C LEU A 238 -1.16 -8.40 2.64
N LEU A 239 -2.05 -9.07 3.39
CA LEU A 239 -2.13 -8.87 4.83
C LEU A 239 -0.76 -9.16 5.48
N GLU A 240 -0.27 -8.24 6.31
CA GLU A 240 0.97 -8.38 7.07
C GLU A 240 0.79 -9.41 8.20
N LYS A 241 0.87 -10.69 7.86
CA LYS A 241 0.64 -11.80 8.80
C LYS A 241 1.58 -11.75 10.00
N SER A 242 2.84 -11.34 9.83
CA SER A 242 3.82 -11.31 10.93
C SER A 242 3.43 -10.39 12.08
N ARG A 243 2.66 -9.32 11.80
CA ARG A 243 2.15 -8.42 12.84
C ARG A 243 1.32 -9.11 13.92
N VAL A 244 0.68 -10.24 13.58
CA VAL A 244 -0.10 -11.05 14.54
C VAL A 244 0.76 -11.56 15.70
N VAL A 245 2.05 -11.82 15.46
CA VAL A 245 2.93 -12.52 16.42
C VAL A 245 4.16 -11.73 16.81
N PHE A 246 4.40 -10.58 16.16
CA PHE A 246 5.56 -9.73 16.38
C PHE A 246 5.21 -8.25 16.21
N GLN A 247 5.73 -7.40 17.08
CA GLN A 247 5.67 -5.95 17.01
C GLN A 247 7.03 -5.37 17.40
N ALA A 248 7.50 -4.34 16.71
CA ALA A 248 8.68 -3.59 17.12
C ALA A 248 8.32 -2.60 18.26
N GLU A 249 9.35 -1.98 18.85
CA GLU A 249 9.18 -0.95 19.88
C GLU A 249 8.23 0.17 19.41
N ASP A 250 7.31 0.56 20.29
CA ASP A 250 6.25 1.55 20.07
C ASP A 250 5.20 1.20 18.99
N GLU A 251 5.20 -0.03 18.48
CA GLU A 251 4.18 -0.54 17.57
C GLU A 251 3.13 -1.40 18.26
N ARG A 252 1.94 -1.49 17.66
CA ARG A 252 0.85 -2.38 18.11
C ARG A 252 0.59 -3.53 17.13
N ASN A 253 -0.06 -4.57 17.65
CA ASN A 253 -0.76 -5.55 16.81
C ASN A 253 -2.02 -4.90 16.19
N TYR A 254 -2.82 -5.66 15.44
CA TYR A 254 -4.09 -5.18 14.89
C TYR A 254 -5.03 -4.67 16.00
N HIS A 255 -5.73 -3.57 15.72
CA HIS A 255 -6.55 -2.86 16.71
C HIS A 255 -7.56 -3.75 17.42
N ILE A 256 -8.15 -4.72 16.71
CA ILE A 256 -9.16 -5.64 17.26
C ILE A 256 -8.68 -6.41 18.50
N PHE A 257 -7.37 -6.70 18.63
CA PHE A 257 -6.85 -7.36 19.82
C PHE A 257 -6.96 -6.46 21.06
N TYR A 258 -6.64 -5.17 20.92
CA TYR A 258 -6.71 -4.18 22.00
C TYR A 258 -8.17 -3.85 22.33
N GLN A 259 -9.00 -3.67 21.32
CA GLN A 259 -10.45 -3.49 21.43
C GLN A 259 -11.11 -4.62 22.24
N LEU A 260 -10.72 -5.87 21.97
CA LEU A 260 -11.23 -7.04 22.66
C LEU A 260 -10.71 -7.14 24.11
N CYS A 261 -9.41 -6.91 24.33
CA CYS A 261 -8.82 -6.88 25.68
C CYS A 261 -9.42 -5.78 26.56
N ALA A 262 -9.60 -4.56 26.03
CA ALA A 262 -10.23 -3.44 26.74
C ALA A 262 -11.68 -3.75 27.14
N SER A 263 -12.35 -4.60 26.37
CA SER A 263 -13.74 -5.02 26.61
C SER A 263 -13.85 -6.33 27.42
N GLY A 264 -12.75 -6.95 27.83
CA GLY A 264 -12.74 -8.29 28.45
C GLY A 264 -13.54 -8.42 29.75
N SER A 265 -13.85 -7.31 30.43
CA SER A 265 -14.66 -7.27 31.65
C SER A 265 -16.17 -7.42 31.40
N LEU A 266 -16.62 -7.29 30.15
CA LEU A 266 -18.02 -7.44 29.76
C LEU A 266 -18.54 -8.85 30.06
N THR A 267 -19.79 -8.93 30.50
CA THR A 267 -20.40 -10.20 30.95
C THR A 267 -20.41 -11.27 29.87
N GLU A 268 -20.64 -10.88 28.62
CA GLU A 268 -20.66 -11.75 27.45
C GLU A 268 -19.27 -12.24 27.04
N PHE A 269 -18.19 -11.59 27.49
CA PHE A 269 -16.81 -11.94 27.16
C PHE A 269 -16.08 -12.69 28.27
N LYS A 270 -16.74 -12.98 29.40
CA LYS A 270 -16.15 -13.77 30.49
C LYS A 270 -15.65 -15.14 30.05
N ASP A 271 -16.37 -15.80 29.15
CA ASP A 271 -16.00 -17.10 28.60
C ASP A 271 -14.76 -17.03 27.67
N LEU A 272 -14.35 -15.83 27.25
CA LEU A 272 -13.13 -15.60 26.48
C LEU A 272 -11.88 -15.59 27.36
N ALA A 273 -12.02 -15.53 28.69
CA ALA A 273 -10.91 -15.54 29.65
C ALA A 273 -9.80 -14.50 29.37
N LEU A 274 -10.20 -13.32 28.91
CA LEU A 274 -9.27 -12.26 28.53
C LEU A 274 -8.70 -11.51 29.74
N ALA A 275 -7.39 -11.22 29.67
CA ALA A 275 -6.71 -10.27 30.54
C ALA A 275 -6.59 -8.88 29.86
N SER A 276 -5.88 -7.94 30.49
CA SER A 276 -5.43 -6.71 29.80
C SER A 276 -4.48 -7.05 28.65
N ALA A 277 -4.29 -6.12 27.71
CA ALA A 277 -3.39 -6.32 26.57
C ALA A 277 -1.92 -6.60 26.98
N GLU A 278 -1.48 -6.08 28.13
CA GLU A 278 -0.16 -6.42 28.72
C GLU A 278 -0.04 -7.90 29.14
N GLY A 279 -1.16 -8.55 29.42
CA GLY A 279 -1.19 -9.96 29.84
C GLY A 279 -0.94 -10.94 28.70
N PHE A 280 -0.92 -10.50 27.45
CA PHE A 280 -0.72 -11.36 26.28
C PHE A 280 0.53 -10.96 25.49
N THR A 281 1.36 -11.96 25.23
CA THR A 281 2.64 -11.82 24.52
C THR A 281 2.46 -11.17 23.15
N TYR A 282 1.41 -11.53 22.40
CA TYR A 282 1.14 -10.99 21.07
C TYR A 282 0.62 -9.55 21.04
N THR A 283 0.36 -8.92 22.19
CA THR A 283 -0.06 -7.50 22.26
C THR A 283 0.87 -6.63 23.07
N SER A 284 1.81 -7.24 23.82
CA SER A 284 2.73 -6.53 24.72
C SER A 284 4.16 -6.35 24.17
N MET A 285 4.51 -6.92 23.01
CA MET A 285 5.91 -6.87 22.53
C MET A 285 6.40 -5.46 22.22
N GLY A 286 5.53 -4.59 21.72
CA GLY A 286 5.88 -3.21 21.38
C GLY A 286 5.93 -2.24 22.57
N GLU A 287 5.76 -2.74 23.80
CA GLU A 287 5.84 -2.01 25.08
C GLU A 287 4.79 -0.91 25.30
N ASN A 288 4.15 -0.39 24.25
CA ASN A 288 3.08 0.60 24.31
C ASN A 288 1.75 0.04 23.79
N ILE A 289 0.81 -0.21 24.69
CA ILE A 289 -0.51 -0.73 24.34
C ILE A 289 -1.55 0.36 24.03
N PHE A 290 -1.24 1.62 24.31
CA PHE A 290 -2.16 2.76 24.17
C PHE A 290 -1.85 3.58 22.92
N ILE A 291 -2.89 4.23 22.39
CA ILE A 291 -2.76 5.31 21.40
C ILE A 291 -3.42 6.55 21.99
N ASP A 292 -2.74 7.69 21.92
CA ASP A 292 -3.26 8.94 22.44
C ASP A 292 -4.58 9.34 21.75
N GLY A 293 -5.61 9.62 22.55
CA GLY A 293 -6.93 10.01 22.05
C GLY A 293 -7.81 8.87 21.53
N VAL A 294 -7.37 7.61 21.60
CA VAL A 294 -8.14 6.44 21.17
C VAL A 294 -8.74 5.70 22.35
N ASN A 295 -10.02 5.35 22.26
CA ASN A 295 -10.70 4.48 23.21
C ASN A 295 -11.05 3.14 22.54
N ASP A 296 -10.19 2.14 22.75
CA ASP A 296 -10.32 0.80 22.16
C ASP A 296 -11.67 0.13 22.52
N ALA A 297 -12.26 0.39 23.69
CA ALA A 297 -13.56 -0.17 24.06
C ALA A 297 -14.72 0.46 23.28
N GLU A 298 -14.68 1.78 23.05
CA GLU A 298 -15.66 2.48 22.21
C GLU A 298 -15.53 2.06 20.74
N ASP A 299 -14.31 1.85 20.25
CA ASP A 299 -14.10 1.40 18.88
C ASP A 299 -14.60 -0.04 18.65
N LEU A 300 -14.57 -0.92 19.67
CA LEU A 300 -15.23 -2.22 19.58
C LEU A 300 -16.75 -2.07 19.40
N VAL A 301 -17.37 -1.10 20.08
CA VAL A 301 -18.81 -0.83 19.93
C VAL A 301 -19.11 -0.42 18.49
N LYS A 302 -18.34 0.52 17.93
CA LYS A 302 -18.48 0.94 16.52
C LYS A 302 -18.31 -0.23 15.55
N MET A 303 -17.34 -1.12 15.81
CA MET A 303 -17.13 -2.33 15.01
C MET A 303 -18.34 -3.26 15.07
N ARG A 304 -18.91 -3.50 16.26
CA ARG A 304 -20.10 -4.35 16.43
C ARG A 304 -21.33 -3.76 15.73
N GLU A 305 -21.53 -2.45 15.82
CA GLU A 305 -22.59 -1.74 15.11
C GLU A 305 -22.44 -1.90 13.58
N ALA A 306 -21.22 -1.72 13.06
CA ALA A 306 -20.91 -1.93 11.65
C ALA A 306 -21.15 -3.39 11.19
N LEU A 307 -20.73 -4.38 11.97
CA LEU A 307 -21.01 -5.80 11.71
C LEU A 307 -22.52 -6.07 11.63
N SER A 308 -23.28 -5.46 12.54
CA SER A 308 -24.74 -5.59 12.61
C SER A 308 -25.43 -4.96 11.41
N LEU A 309 -24.96 -3.78 10.97
CA LEU A 309 -25.44 -3.08 9.77
C LEU A 309 -25.20 -3.89 8.49
N LEU A 310 -24.09 -4.63 8.42
CA LEU A 310 -23.80 -5.59 7.34
C LEU A 310 -24.54 -6.93 7.49
N GLY A 311 -25.40 -7.08 8.49
CA GLY A 311 -26.22 -8.28 8.69
C GLY A 311 -25.49 -9.45 9.34
N ILE A 312 -24.30 -9.23 9.93
CA ILE A 312 -23.57 -10.24 10.68
C ILE A 312 -24.18 -10.33 12.09
N LYS A 313 -24.88 -11.44 12.35
CA LYS A 313 -25.57 -11.70 13.62
C LYS A 313 -24.61 -11.76 14.80
N GLU A 314 -25.09 -11.38 15.98
CA GLU A 314 -24.31 -11.42 17.24
C GLU A 314 -23.65 -12.79 17.52
N SER A 315 -24.31 -13.89 17.14
CA SER A 315 -23.73 -15.24 17.27
C SER A 315 -22.46 -15.43 16.42
N HIS A 316 -22.42 -14.85 15.23
CA HIS A 316 -21.23 -14.84 14.38
C HIS A 316 -20.20 -13.82 14.85
N GLN A 317 -20.63 -12.66 15.38
CA GLN A 317 -19.71 -11.69 16.00
C GLN A 317 -18.94 -12.32 17.17
N MET A 318 -19.66 -13.00 18.07
CA MET A 318 -19.05 -13.76 19.16
C MET A 318 -18.11 -14.87 18.65
N SER A 319 -18.43 -15.47 17.50
CA SER A 319 -17.58 -16.47 16.87
C SER A 319 -16.24 -15.90 16.39
N ILE A 320 -16.26 -14.70 15.80
CA ILE A 320 -15.05 -13.93 15.44
C ILE A 320 -14.23 -13.67 16.72
N PHE A 321 -14.85 -13.14 17.77
CA PHE A 321 -14.15 -12.79 19.01
C PHE A 321 -13.55 -14.00 19.72
N LYS A 322 -14.20 -15.17 19.68
CA LYS A 322 -13.64 -16.44 20.18
C LYS A 322 -12.36 -16.84 19.47
N ILE A 323 -12.32 -16.72 18.14
CA ILE A 323 -11.14 -17.05 17.35
C ILE A 323 -10.00 -16.07 17.66
N ILE A 324 -10.28 -14.77 17.73
CA ILE A 324 -9.29 -13.74 18.08
C ILE A 324 -8.74 -13.95 19.49
N ALA A 325 -9.61 -14.20 20.48
CA ALA A 325 -9.19 -14.52 21.85
C ALA A 325 -8.32 -15.78 21.90
N SER A 326 -8.65 -16.82 21.12
CA SER A 326 -7.84 -18.03 21.05
C SER A 326 -6.42 -17.76 20.57
N ILE A 327 -6.22 -16.85 19.62
CA ILE A 327 -4.88 -16.47 19.12
C ILE A 327 -4.06 -15.83 20.25
N LEU A 328 -4.68 -14.96 21.07
CA LEU A 328 -4.02 -14.37 22.24
C LEU A 328 -3.58 -15.42 23.25
N HIS A 329 -4.46 -16.39 23.57
CA HIS A 329 -4.09 -17.51 24.44
C HIS A 329 -2.98 -18.36 23.83
N LEU A 330 -3.04 -18.67 22.53
CA LEU A 330 -2.00 -19.45 21.85
C LEU A 330 -0.62 -18.82 22.02
N GLY A 331 -0.51 -17.49 21.90
CA GLY A 331 0.76 -16.76 22.08
C GLY A 331 1.39 -16.90 23.48
N ASN A 332 0.57 -17.18 24.50
CA ASN A 332 1.01 -17.35 25.89
C ASN A 332 1.27 -18.81 26.28
N VAL A 333 1.03 -19.78 25.39
CA VAL A 333 1.35 -21.20 25.68
C VAL A 333 2.84 -21.33 25.96
N ASN A 334 3.17 -21.86 27.15
CA ASN A 334 4.55 -21.93 27.61
C ASN A 334 5.25 -23.20 27.11
N ILE A 335 6.10 -23.04 26.10
CA ILE A 335 6.91 -24.12 25.54
C ILE A 335 8.28 -24.16 26.24
N VAL A 336 8.55 -25.24 26.96
CA VAL A 336 9.75 -25.44 27.75
C VAL A 336 10.73 -26.37 27.03
N ALA A 337 12.00 -25.97 26.93
CA ALA A 337 13.04 -26.80 26.35
C ALA A 337 13.44 -27.95 27.29
N GLU A 338 13.64 -29.13 26.73
CA GLU A 338 14.24 -30.24 27.45
C GLU A 338 15.76 -30.07 27.60
N ARG A 339 16.37 -30.87 28.48
CA ARG A 339 17.82 -30.80 28.76
C ARG A 339 18.70 -31.12 27.56
N ASP A 340 18.16 -31.81 26.55
CA ASP A 340 18.87 -32.16 25.33
C ASP A 340 18.98 -30.99 24.32
N GLY A 341 18.17 -29.93 24.49
CA GLY A 341 18.07 -28.79 23.57
C GLY A 341 17.44 -29.11 22.21
N GLU A 342 17.13 -30.38 21.93
CA GLU A 342 16.56 -30.86 20.67
C GLU A 342 15.06 -31.17 20.79
N SER A 343 14.53 -31.24 22.01
CA SER A 343 13.12 -31.47 22.29
C SER A 343 12.51 -30.40 23.21
N CYS A 344 11.18 -30.36 23.27
CA CYS A 344 10.42 -29.47 24.14
C CYS A 344 9.11 -30.14 24.60
N HIS A 345 8.51 -29.57 25.63
CA HIS A 345 7.20 -29.98 26.14
C HIS A 345 6.36 -28.76 26.55
N ILE A 346 5.06 -28.97 26.70
CA ILE A 346 4.09 -28.04 27.28
C ILE A 346 3.54 -28.68 28.55
N SER A 347 3.28 -27.88 29.59
CA SER A 347 2.65 -28.40 30.81
C SER A 347 1.22 -28.86 30.53
N LYS A 348 0.82 -30.02 31.07
CA LYS A 348 -0.57 -30.51 30.97
C LYS A 348 -1.60 -29.59 31.61
N ASP A 349 -1.16 -28.77 32.56
CA ASP A 349 -1.97 -27.79 33.27
C ASP A 349 -1.77 -26.37 32.71
N ASP A 350 -1.23 -26.22 31.49
CA ASP A 350 -1.08 -24.90 30.84
C ASP A 350 -2.45 -24.27 30.57
N LEU A 351 -2.80 -23.28 31.38
CA LEU A 351 -4.10 -22.63 31.36
C LEU A 351 -4.44 -22.01 29.98
N HIS A 352 -3.44 -21.46 29.29
CA HIS A 352 -3.65 -20.82 27.99
C HIS A 352 -3.92 -21.86 26.91
N LEU A 353 -3.26 -23.01 26.93
CA LEU A 353 -3.55 -24.11 26.01
C LEU A 353 -4.98 -24.64 26.24
N HIS A 354 -5.40 -24.79 27.50
CA HIS A 354 -6.78 -25.17 27.83
C HIS A 354 -7.80 -24.20 27.25
N HIS A 355 -7.61 -22.88 27.46
CA HIS A 355 -8.49 -21.86 26.91
C HIS A 355 -8.51 -21.87 25.38
N PHE A 356 -7.34 -21.98 24.73
CA PHE A 356 -7.25 -22.11 23.27
C PHE A 356 -8.06 -23.29 22.74
N CYS A 357 -7.87 -24.48 23.32
CA CYS A 357 -8.56 -25.69 22.90
C CYS A 357 -10.07 -25.62 23.16
N GLN A 358 -10.49 -25.02 24.27
CA GLN A 358 -11.91 -24.82 24.60
C GLN A 358 -12.59 -23.86 23.63
N LEU A 359 -11.97 -22.71 23.35
CA LEU A 359 -12.53 -21.67 22.46
C LEU A 359 -12.68 -22.16 21.02
N LEU A 360 -11.69 -22.90 20.53
CA LEU A 360 -11.73 -23.48 19.18
C LEU A 360 -12.39 -24.85 19.12
N GLY A 361 -12.82 -25.43 20.25
CA GLY A 361 -13.46 -26.75 20.29
C GLY A 361 -12.58 -27.89 19.73
N VAL A 362 -11.27 -27.83 19.97
CA VAL A 362 -10.29 -28.85 19.53
C VAL A 362 -9.80 -29.72 20.69
N GLU A 363 -9.22 -30.88 20.36
CA GLU A 363 -8.74 -31.83 21.35
C GLU A 363 -7.40 -31.40 21.95
N LEU A 364 -7.38 -31.24 23.29
CA LEU A 364 -6.21 -30.78 24.05
C LEU A 364 -4.99 -31.69 23.87
N GLU A 365 -5.15 -33.01 24.07
CA GLU A 365 -4.04 -33.97 24.00
C GLU A 365 -3.38 -34.00 22.62
N GLN A 366 -4.17 -33.84 21.56
CA GLN A 366 -3.64 -33.76 20.20
C GLN A 366 -2.89 -32.44 19.96
N MET A 367 -3.44 -31.31 20.41
CA MET A 367 -2.79 -30.01 20.22
C MET A 367 -1.48 -29.93 21.01
N GLU A 368 -1.47 -30.38 22.27
CA GLU A 368 -0.26 -30.49 23.10
C GLU A 368 0.82 -31.31 22.38
N HIS A 369 0.44 -32.47 21.82
CA HIS A 369 1.38 -33.33 21.09
C HIS A 369 1.94 -32.65 19.83
N TRP A 370 1.08 -32.15 18.94
CA TRP A 370 1.50 -31.64 17.62
C TRP A 370 2.08 -30.22 17.64
N LEU A 371 2.04 -29.52 18.78
CA LEU A 371 2.85 -28.30 18.97
C LEU A 371 4.33 -28.62 19.21
N CYS A 372 4.65 -29.77 19.81
CA CYS A 372 6.03 -30.17 20.13
C CYS A 372 6.62 -31.23 19.19
N HIS A 373 5.82 -31.76 18.26
CA HIS A 373 6.20 -32.83 17.34
C HIS A 373 5.80 -32.52 15.91
N ARG A 374 6.56 -33.05 14.96
CA ARG A 374 6.24 -33.01 13.53
C ARG A 374 6.31 -34.37 12.88
N LYS A 375 5.46 -34.58 11.88
CA LYS A 375 5.46 -35.79 11.05
C LYS A 375 6.39 -35.62 9.86
N LEU A 376 7.16 -36.66 9.56
CA LEU A 376 8.04 -36.72 8.42
C LEU A 376 7.69 -37.96 7.59
N VAL A 377 7.17 -37.71 6.39
CA VAL A 377 6.75 -38.76 5.45
C VAL A 377 7.86 -38.98 4.44
N THR A 378 8.38 -40.19 4.37
CA THR A 378 9.31 -40.65 3.33
C THR A 378 8.61 -41.64 2.40
N THR A 379 9.24 -41.98 1.28
CA THR A 379 8.69 -42.96 0.31
C THR A 379 8.42 -44.34 0.95
N ALA A 380 9.14 -44.69 2.01
CA ALA A 380 9.04 -45.99 2.68
C ALA A 380 8.22 -45.94 3.97
N GLU A 381 8.41 -44.90 4.80
CA GLU A 381 7.89 -44.85 6.17
C GLU A 381 7.50 -43.44 6.60
N THR A 382 6.62 -43.37 7.60
CA THR A 382 6.23 -42.14 8.29
C THR A 382 6.75 -42.18 9.72
N TYR A 383 7.55 -41.19 10.11
CA TYR A 383 8.06 -41.07 11.47
C TYR A 383 7.62 -39.75 12.11
N VAL A 384 7.48 -39.76 13.43
CA VAL A 384 7.26 -38.54 14.23
C VAL A 384 8.59 -38.14 14.85
N LYS A 385 8.94 -36.86 14.74
CA LYS A 385 10.18 -36.30 15.27
C LYS A 385 9.88 -35.17 16.24
N ASN A 386 10.61 -35.13 17.35
CA ASN A 386 10.59 -34.03 18.31
C ASN A 386 11.08 -32.73 17.66
N MET A 387 10.57 -31.62 18.17
CA MET A 387 10.98 -30.27 17.78
C MET A 387 11.71 -29.59 18.92
N SER A 388 12.74 -28.80 18.59
CA SER A 388 13.36 -27.93 19.58
C SER A 388 12.39 -26.83 20.00
N ARG A 389 12.62 -26.19 21.15
CA ARG A 389 11.79 -25.06 21.62
C ARG A 389 11.62 -23.99 20.54
N ALA A 390 12.71 -23.59 19.88
CA ALA A 390 12.65 -22.59 18.81
C ALA A 390 11.75 -23.05 17.64
N GLN A 391 11.89 -24.31 17.20
CA GLN A 391 11.05 -24.85 16.14
C GLN A 391 9.57 -24.88 16.53
N ALA A 392 9.25 -25.24 17.77
CA ALA A 392 7.89 -25.30 18.28
C ALA A 392 7.27 -23.92 18.46
N THR A 393 8.02 -22.93 18.98
CA THR A 393 7.59 -21.52 19.02
C THR A 393 7.26 -21.00 17.63
N ASN A 394 8.14 -21.22 16.66
CA ASN A 394 7.91 -20.78 15.29
C ASN A 394 6.69 -21.46 14.65
N ALA A 395 6.46 -22.74 14.96
CA ALA A 395 5.28 -23.48 14.50
C ALA A 395 3.98 -22.95 15.11
N ARG A 396 3.99 -22.66 16.40
CA ARG A 396 2.88 -22.02 17.12
C ARG A 396 2.55 -20.66 16.51
N ASP A 397 3.57 -19.85 16.24
CA ASP A 397 3.40 -18.52 15.64
C ASP A 397 2.90 -18.63 14.18
N ALA A 398 3.40 -19.61 13.42
CA ALA A 398 2.88 -19.91 12.09
C ALA A 398 1.39 -20.30 12.12
N LEU A 399 0.98 -21.12 13.09
CA LEU A 399 -0.43 -21.49 13.30
C LEU A 399 -1.29 -20.27 13.63
N ALA A 400 -0.83 -19.40 14.55
CA ALA A 400 -1.52 -18.16 14.92
C ALA A 400 -1.74 -17.24 13.70
N LYS A 401 -0.69 -17.00 12.91
CA LYS A 401 -0.76 -16.22 11.66
C LYS A 401 -1.79 -16.79 10.68
N HIS A 402 -1.84 -18.12 10.57
CA HIS A 402 -2.72 -18.80 9.62
C HIS A 402 -4.20 -18.76 10.05
N ILE A 403 -4.47 -18.93 11.34
CA ILE A 403 -5.82 -18.74 11.91
C ILE A 403 -6.30 -17.31 11.65
N TYR A 404 -5.45 -16.31 11.92
CA TYR A 404 -5.80 -14.91 11.68
C TYR A 404 -6.07 -14.61 10.20
N ALA A 405 -5.21 -15.10 9.30
CA ALA A 405 -5.37 -14.89 7.87
C ALA A 405 -6.69 -15.47 7.33
N PHE A 406 -7.05 -16.69 7.72
CA PHE A 406 -8.34 -17.27 7.31
C PHE A 406 -9.54 -16.55 7.92
N LEU A 407 -9.44 -16.10 9.18
CA LEU A 407 -10.48 -15.29 9.78
C LEU A 407 -10.67 -13.97 9.02
N PHE A 408 -9.58 -13.31 8.67
CA PHE A 408 -9.59 -12.07 7.88
C PHE A 408 -10.29 -12.30 6.53
N ASP A 409 -9.89 -13.33 5.78
CA ASP A 409 -10.49 -13.66 4.49
C ASP A 409 -11.98 -13.99 4.61
N TRP A 410 -12.37 -14.72 5.66
CA TRP A 410 -13.78 -15.02 5.92
C TRP A 410 -14.59 -13.77 6.25
N ILE A 411 -14.07 -12.84 7.03
CA ILE A 411 -14.75 -11.56 7.32
C ILE A 411 -14.96 -10.78 6.02
N VAL A 412 -13.93 -10.69 5.16
CA VAL A 412 -14.04 -10.06 3.83
C VAL A 412 -15.10 -10.75 2.98
N GLU A 413 -15.18 -12.08 3.01
CA GLU A 413 -16.22 -12.84 2.31
C GLU A 413 -17.63 -12.51 2.83
N GLN A 414 -17.80 -12.36 4.15
CA GLN A 414 -19.09 -11.95 4.73
C GLN A 414 -19.47 -10.52 4.33
N ILE A 415 -18.51 -9.59 4.33
CA ILE A 415 -18.71 -8.22 3.84
C ILE A 415 -19.16 -8.26 2.38
N ASN A 416 -18.48 -9.02 1.52
CA ASN A 416 -18.86 -9.18 0.12
C ASN A 416 -20.24 -9.79 -0.07
N LYS A 417 -20.64 -10.77 0.75
CA LYS A 417 -22.02 -11.31 0.75
C LYS A 417 -23.06 -10.24 1.10
N ALA A 418 -22.74 -9.31 2.01
CA ALA A 418 -23.63 -8.22 2.41
C ALA A 418 -23.74 -7.10 1.37
N LEU A 419 -22.68 -6.90 0.57
CA LEU A 419 -22.59 -5.92 -0.51
C LEU A 419 -23.04 -6.48 -1.88
N TYR A 420 -23.17 -7.80 -1.99
CA TYR A 420 -23.57 -8.48 -3.21
C TYR A 420 -25.01 -8.17 -3.61
N THR A 421 -25.22 -8.10 -4.93
CA THR A 421 -26.53 -7.91 -5.55
C THR A 421 -26.78 -8.97 -6.61
N SER A 422 -28.04 -9.39 -6.75
CA SER A 422 -28.44 -10.33 -7.81
C SER A 422 -28.51 -9.67 -9.19
N THR A 423 -28.49 -8.33 -9.24
CA THR A 423 -28.51 -7.57 -10.49
C THR A 423 -27.19 -7.75 -11.23
N LYS A 424 -27.27 -8.04 -12.54
CA LYS A 424 -26.06 -8.17 -13.36
C LYS A 424 -25.38 -6.80 -13.49
N GLN A 425 -24.14 -6.75 -13.04
CA GLN A 425 -23.25 -5.60 -13.21
C GLN A 425 -23.01 -5.27 -14.68
N HIS A 426 -23.15 -3.99 -15.03
CA HIS A 426 -22.82 -3.46 -16.36
C HIS A 426 -21.38 -2.96 -16.42
N SER A 427 -20.97 -2.12 -15.45
CA SER A 427 -19.64 -1.53 -15.33
C SER A 427 -19.21 -1.45 -13.85
N PHE A 428 -17.95 -1.09 -13.60
CA PHE A 428 -17.49 -0.68 -12.27
C PHE A 428 -16.53 0.51 -12.30
N ILE A 429 -16.44 1.14 -11.13
CA ILE A 429 -15.30 1.97 -10.74
C ILE A 429 -14.62 1.29 -9.55
N GLY A 430 -13.33 0.98 -9.68
CA GLY A 430 -12.53 0.36 -8.64
C GLY A 430 -11.71 1.39 -7.86
N VAL A 431 -11.84 1.44 -6.54
CA VAL A 431 -11.03 2.32 -5.69
C VAL A 431 -9.95 1.49 -5.00
N LEU A 432 -8.68 1.80 -5.30
CA LEU A 432 -7.52 1.14 -4.70
C LEU A 432 -6.92 1.99 -3.57
N ASP A 433 -6.83 1.38 -2.40
CA ASP A 433 -6.20 1.91 -1.19
C ASP A 433 -5.18 0.86 -0.72
N ILE A 434 -3.90 1.08 -1.06
CA ILE A 434 -2.80 0.18 -0.72
C ILE A 434 -1.80 0.88 0.19
N TYR A 435 -1.07 0.11 1.00
CA TYR A 435 0.02 0.64 1.80
C TYR A 435 1.06 1.37 0.92
N GLY A 436 1.65 2.43 1.49
CA GLY A 436 2.69 3.21 0.81
C GLY A 436 4.03 2.51 0.82
N PHE A 437 5.01 3.12 0.15
CA PHE A 437 6.42 2.77 0.32
C PHE A 437 6.83 2.93 1.81
N GLU A 438 7.60 1.99 2.35
CA GLU A 438 8.02 1.99 3.75
C GLU A 438 9.51 1.73 3.90
N THR A 439 10.15 2.47 4.80
CA THR A 439 11.55 2.27 5.17
C THR A 439 11.73 2.58 6.66
N PHE A 440 12.18 1.60 7.43
CA PHE A 440 12.47 1.73 8.85
C PHE A 440 13.97 1.57 9.10
N GLU A 441 14.40 1.75 10.35
CA GLU A 441 15.79 1.45 10.75
C GLU A 441 16.15 -0.02 10.51
N ILE A 442 15.18 -0.92 10.70
CA ILE A 442 15.32 -2.36 10.45
C ILE A 442 14.21 -2.80 9.47
N ASN A 443 14.58 -3.04 8.22
CA ASN A 443 13.66 -3.57 7.21
C ASN A 443 13.84 -5.09 7.05
N SER A 444 12.72 -5.81 6.92
CA SER A 444 12.71 -7.26 6.72
C SER A 444 11.88 -7.64 5.48
N PHE A 445 11.46 -8.91 5.41
CA PHE A 445 10.72 -9.46 4.28
C PHE A 445 9.39 -8.73 4.01
N GLU A 446 8.76 -8.21 5.05
CA GLU A 446 7.50 -7.46 4.97
C GLU A 446 7.67 -6.18 4.16
N GLN A 447 8.63 -5.32 4.54
CA GLN A 447 8.94 -4.10 3.80
C GLN A 447 9.39 -4.42 2.38
N PHE A 448 10.14 -5.50 2.18
CA PHE A 448 10.55 -5.94 0.84
C PHE A 448 9.34 -6.25 -0.06
N CYS A 449 8.34 -6.98 0.45
CA CYS A 449 7.10 -7.24 -0.28
C CYS A 449 6.27 -5.98 -0.53
N ILE A 450 6.20 -5.08 0.45
CA ILE A 450 5.50 -3.79 0.36
C ILE A 450 6.13 -2.91 -0.73
N ASN A 451 7.45 -2.78 -0.72
CA ASN A 451 8.18 -1.93 -1.67
C ASN A 451 8.17 -2.54 -3.08
N TYR A 452 8.23 -3.87 -3.21
CA TYR A 452 8.02 -4.54 -4.50
C TYR A 452 6.61 -4.28 -5.09
N ALA A 453 5.57 -4.27 -4.26
CA ALA A 453 4.23 -3.91 -4.71
C ALA A 453 4.15 -2.46 -5.21
N ASN A 454 4.81 -1.53 -4.50
CA ASN A 454 4.88 -0.13 -4.92
C ASN A 454 5.67 0.04 -6.22
N GLU A 455 6.74 -0.74 -6.45
CA GLU A 455 7.43 -0.76 -7.75
C GLU A 455 6.49 -1.18 -8.90
N LYS A 456 5.64 -2.18 -8.68
CA LYS A 456 4.65 -2.62 -9.68
C LYS A 456 3.62 -1.54 -9.99
N LEU A 457 3.15 -0.83 -8.96
CA LEU A 457 2.29 0.34 -9.12
C LEU A 457 2.99 1.44 -9.92
N GLN A 458 4.22 1.78 -9.56
CA GLN A 458 4.99 2.81 -10.27
C GLN A 458 5.23 2.45 -11.73
N GLN A 459 5.47 1.17 -12.04
CA GLN A 459 5.60 0.71 -13.42
C GLN A 459 4.30 0.93 -14.22
N GLN A 460 3.16 0.65 -13.61
CA GLN A 460 1.85 0.84 -14.23
C GLN A 460 1.60 2.34 -14.49
N PHE A 461 1.98 3.20 -13.54
CA PHE A 461 1.94 4.67 -13.70
C PHE A 461 2.74 5.12 -14.90
N ASN A 462 4.03 4.79 -14.90
CA ASN A 462 4.96 5.20 -15.94
C ASN A 462 4.49 4.72 -17.32
N SER A 463 3.95 3.50 -17.40
CA SER A 463 3.40 2.95 -18.64
C SER A 463 2.15 3.69 -19.12
N HIS A 464 1.27 4.09 -18.22
CA HIS A 464 0.05 4.80 -18.62
C HIS A 464 0.32 6.25 -19.00
N VAL A 465 1.02 6.99 -18.14
CA VAL A 465 1.26 8.43 -18.30
C VAL A 465 2.23 8.75 -19.43
N PHE A 466 3.29 7.96 -19.57
CA PHE A 466 4.31 8.25 -20.57
C PHE A 466 4.17 7.37 -21.80
N LYS A 467 4.08 6.05 -21.61
CA LYS A 467 4.20 5.12 -22.75
C LYS A 467 2.95 5.10 -23.64
N LEU A 468 1.75 5.02 -23.08
CA LEU A 468 0.51 4.99 -23.88
C LEU A 468 0.23 6.33 -24.56
N GLU A 469 0.47 7.45 -23.88
CA GLU A 469 0.37 8.79 -24.47
C GLU A 469 1.34 8.96 -25.64
N GLN A 470 2.61 8.57 -25.46
CA GLN A 470 3.61 8.64 -26.53
C GLN A 470 3.25 7.74 -27.72
N GLU A 471 2.72 6.54 -27.48
CA GLU A 471 2.24 5.65 -28.54
C GLU A 471 1.09 6.27 -29.34
N GLU A 472 0.19 7.02 -28.71
CA GLU A 472 -0.89 7.72 -29.40
C GLU A 472 -0.37 8.92 -30.21
N TYR A 473 0.53 9.76 -29.66
CA TYR A 473 1.18 10.85 -30.43
C TYR A 473 1.92 10.33 -31.67
N MET A 474 2.63 9.20 -31.53
CA MET A 474 3.30 8.54 -32.66
C MET A 474 2.31 8.03 -33.70
N LYS A 475 1.17 7.48 -33.26
CA LYS A 475 0.09 6.99 -34.14
C LYS A 475 -0.62 8.13 -34.88
N GLU A 476 -0.78 9.29 -34.25
CA GLU A 476 -1.31 10.50 -34.86
C GLU A 476 -0.30 11.28 -35.72
N GLN A 477 0.96 10.83 -35.77
CA GLN A 477 2.06 11.47 -36.51
C GLN A 477 2.34 12.91 -36.06
N ILE A 478 2.11 13.21 -34.78
CA ILE A 478 2.41 14.50 -34.18
C ILE A 478 3.92 14.55 -33.88
N PRO A 479 4.66 15.61 -34.29
CA PRO A 479 6.07 15.75 -33.95
C PRO A 479 6.23 15.85 -32.43
N TRP A 480 6.78 14.79 -31.82
CA TRP A 480 6.93 14.68 -30.38
C TRP A 480 8.40 14.51 -29.98
N THR A 481 8.82 15.22 -28.94
CA THR A 481 10.08 14.99 -28.25
C THR A 481 9.85 13.98 -27.14
N LEU A 482 10.50 12.81 -27.22
CA LEU A 482 10.46 11.79 -26.16
C LEU A 482 10.75 12.44 -24.80
N ILE A 483 9.79 12.32 -23.88
CA ILE A 483 9.99 12.70 -22.49
C ILE A 483 10.78 11.55 -21.86
N ASP A 484 11.97 11.86 -21.36
CA ASP A 484 12.77 10.92 -20.58
C ASP A 484 12.09 10.73 -19.22
N PHE A 485 11.84 9.48 -18.85
CA PHE A 485 11.27 9.13 -17.56
C PHE A 485 12.04 7.95 -16.98
N TYR A 486 12.02 7.83 -15.66
CA TYR A 486 12.72 6.75 -14.98
C TYR A 486 11.99 5.42 -15.17
N ASP A 487 12.54 4.53 -16.00
CA ASP A 487 12.02 3.17 -16.15
C ASP A 487 12.51 2.29 -15.00
N ASN A 488 11.57 1.86 -14.16
CA ASN A 488 11.83 1.01 -13.00
C ASN A 488 11.77 -0.50 -13.31
N GLN A 489 11.57 -0.91 -14.57
CA GLN A 489 11.63 -2.32 -14.98
C GLN A 489 12.92 -3.05 -14.53
N PRO A 490 14.12 -2.45 -14.57
CA PRO A 490 15.33 -3.13 -14.10
C PRO A 490 15.33 -3.45 -12.60
N CYS A 491 14.68 -2.61 -11.77
CA CYS A 491 14.44 -2.89 -10.35
C CYS A 491 13.48 -4.08 -10.18
N ILE A 492 12.37 -4.08 -10.93
CA ILE A 492 11.40 -5.17 -10.91
C ILE A 492 12.04 -6.50 -11.33
N ASP A 493 12.85 -6.50 -12.38
CA ASP A 493 13.58 -7.68 -12.88
C ASP A 493 14.65 -8.18 -11.89
N LEU A 494 15.20 -7.31 -11.06
CA LEU A 494 16.06 -7.73 -9.94
C LEU A 494 15.26 -8.54 -8.91
N ILE A 495 14.01 -8.16 -8.66
CA ILE A 495 13.17 -8.76 -7.62
C ILE A 495 12.51 -10.06 -8.09
N GLU A 496 11.76 -10.01 -9.20
CA GLU A 496 10.81 -11.09 -9.58
C GLU A 496 11.30 -12.01 -10.70
N ALA A 497 12.26 -11.57 -11.52
CA ALA A 497 12.67 -12.36 -12.67
C ALA A 497 13.35 -13.67 -12.26
N LYS A 498 13.53 -14.57 -13.22
CA LYS A 498 14.29 -15.80 -12.99
C LYS A 498 15.72 -15.46 -12.57
N LEU A 499 16.20 -16.11 -11.50
CA LEU A 499 17.45 -15.77 -10.79
C LEU A 499 17.47 -14.35 -10.20
N GLY A 500 16.31 -13.75 -9.95
CA GLY A 500 16.14 -12.55 -9.13
C GLY A 500 16.08 -12.90 -7.64
N ILE A 501 15.88 -11.89 -6.80
CA ILE A 501 15.92 -12.01 -5.33
C ILE A 501 14.91 -13.05 -4.82
N LEU A 502 13.65 -12.99 -5.27
CA LEU A 502 12.60 -13.90 -4.81
C LEU A 502 12.81 -15.33 -5.31
N ASP A 503 13.26 -15.51 -6.56
CA ASP A 503 13.54 -16.85 -7.11
C ASP A 503 14.71 -17.52 -6.37
N LEU A 504 15.78 -16.77 -6.06
CA LEU A 504 16.90 -17.27 -5.27
C LEU A 504 16.49 -17.58 -3.82
N LEU A 505 15.57 -16.82 -3.24
CA LEU A 505 15.00 -17.10 -1.92
C LEU A 505 14.21 -18.41 -1.93
N ASP A 506 13.37 -18.62 -2.95
CA ASP A 506 12.61 -19.86 -3.15
C ASP A 506 13.51 -21.08 -3.35
N GLU A 507 14.63 -20.93 -4.06
CA GLU A 507 15.64 -21.97 -4.20
C GLU A 507 16.28 -22.32 -2.86
N GLU A 508 16.72 -21.34 -2.07
CA GLU A 508 17.33 -21.59 -0.77
C GLU A 508 16.33 -22.21 0.22
N CYS A 509 15.05 -21.81 0.17
CA CYS A 509 14.00 -22.40 0.99
C CYS A 509 13.85 -23.91 0.78
N LYS A 510 14.16 -24.42 -0.42
CA LYS A 510 14.10 -25.86 -0.79
C LYS A 510 15.36 -26.62 -0.36
N VAL A 511 16.45 -25.94 -0.01
CA VAL A 511 17.69 -26.59 0.43
C VAL A 511 17.51 -27.10 1.88
N PRO A 512 17.74 -28.40 2.17
CA PRO A 512 17.51 -28.98 3.50
C PRO A 512 18.29 -28.33 4.66
N LYS A 513 19.40 -27.65 4.34
CA LYS A 513 20.23 -26.87 5.29
C LYS A 513 20.46 -25.43 4.77
N GLY A 514 19.50 -24.90 4.01
CA GLY A 514 19.56 -23.52 3.56
C GLY A 514 19.45 -22.56 4.74
N THR A 515 20.24 -21.49 4.71
CA THR A 515 20.26 -20.46 5.77
C THR A 515 20.20 -19.07 5.14
N ASP A 516 19.76 -18.08 5.91
CA ASP A 516 19.70 -16.68 5.47
C ASP A 516 21.09 -16.17 5.03
N GLN A 517 22.16 -16.63 5.70
CA GLN A 517 23.54 -16.27 5.34
C GLN A 517 23.95 -16.87 3.98
N ASN A 518 23.61 -18.13 3.71
CA ASN A 518 23.89 -18.75 2.41
C ASN A 518 23.15 -18.03 1.29
N TRP A 519 21.88 -17.67 1.54
CA TRP A 519 21.09 -16.88 0.60
C TRP A 519 21.71 -15.50 0.35
N ALA A 520 22.13 -14.78 1.40
CA ALA A 520 22.82 -13.49 1.27
C ALA A 520 24.07 -13.60 0.38
N GLN A 521 24.90 -14.63 0.57
CA GLN A 521 26.07 -14.87 -0.27
C GLN A 521 25.69 -15.15 -1.73
N LYS A 522 24.61 -15.90 -1.98
CA LYS A 522 24.08 -16.11 -3.34
C LYS A 522 23.67 -14.79 -3.98
N LEU A 523 22.95 -13.93 -3.27
CA LEU A 523 22.57 -12.60 -3.76
C LEU A 523 23.79 -11.78 -4.16
N TYR A 524 24.80 -11.69 -3.29
CA TYR A 524 26.03 -10.95 -3.57
C TYR A 524 26.74 -11.50 -4.81
N SER A 525 26.89 -12.83 -4.92
CA SER A 525 27.55 -13.45 -6.06
C SER A 525 26.86 -13.16 -7.39
N LYS A 526 25.54 -12.97 -7.37
CA LYS A 526 24.71 -12.85 -8.58
C LYS A 526 24.44 -11.39 -8.98
N HIS A 527 24.28 -10.49 -8.02
CA HIS A 527 23.69 -9.17 -8.27
C HIS A 527 24.61 -7.97 -7.97
N LEU A 528 25.81 -8.15 -7.41
CA LEU A 528 26.74 -7.05 -7.09
C LEU A 528 27.09 -6.11 -8.26
N SER A 529 26.93 -6.57 -9.51
CA SER A 529 27.18 -5.77 -10.71
C SER A 529 25.93 -5.08 -11.26
N ARG A 530 24.75 -5.27 -10.65
CA ARG A 530 23.51 -4.63 -11.08
C ARG A 530 23.36 -3.29 -10.39
N GLU A 531 22.90 -2.29 -11.14
CA GLU A 531 22.73 -0.92 -10.67
C GLU A 531 21.80 -0.81 -9.45
N HIS A 532 20.72 -1.61 -9.43
CA HIS A 532 19.74 -1.59 -8.34
C HIS A 532 20.09 -2.45 -7.13
N PHE A 533 21.30 -2.99 -7.05
CA PHE A 533 21.70 -3.88 -5.94
C PHE A 533 23.05 -3.47 -5.36
N GLU A 534 23.07 -3.17 -4.06
CA GLU A 534 24.28 -2.81 -3.33
C GLU A 534 24.49 -3.73 -2.12
N LYS A 535 25.76 -3.87 -1.72
CA LYS A 535 26.14 -4.56 -0.48
C LYS A 535 26.65 -3.54 0.54
N PRO A 536 26.07 -3.47 1.76
CA PRO A 536 26.60 -2.63 2.82
C PRO A 536 28.05 -3.00 3.17
N ARG A 537 28.90 -1.98 3.39
CA ARG A 537 30.35 -2.19 3.62
C ARG A 537 30.66 -2.96 4.90
N MET A 538 29.84 -2.80 5.94
CA MET A 538 30.07 -3.34 7.29
C MET A 538 29.19 -4.56 7.63
N SER A 539 28.32 -5.00 6.71
CA SER A 539 27.41 -6.12 6.95
C SER A 539 27.61 -7.25 5.92
N ASN A 540 27.49 -8.49 6.38
CA ASN A 540 27.42 -9.70 5.54
C ASN A 540 26.07 -10.40 5.67
N ILE A 541 25.10 -9.74 6.32
CA ILE A 541 23.77 -10.28 6.63
C ILE A 541 22.64 -9.34 6.19
N SER A 542 22.95 -8.35 5.34
CA SER A 542 21.97 -7.43 4.76
C SER A 542 22.31 -7.05 3.32
N PHE A 543 21.33 -6.57 2.57
CA PHE A 543 21.50 -6.11 1.18
C PHE A 543 20.69 -4.83 0.95
N ILE A 544 21.09 -4.04 -0.04
CA ILE A 544 20.41 -2.80 -0.39
C ILE A 544 19.78 -2.95 -1.77
N VAL A 545 18.52 -2.54 -1.90
CA VAL A 545 17.86 -2.36 -3.19
C VAL A 545 17.65 -0.88 -3.42
N VAL A 546 18.04 -0.40 -4.60
CA VAL A 546 17.77 0.98 -5.05
C VAL A 546 16.38 0.97 -5.70
N HIS A 547 15.37 1.37 -4.95
CA HIS A 547 14.00 1.49 -5.44
C HIS A 547 13.77 2.83 -6.15
N PHE A 548 12.60 3.01 -6.78
CA PHE A 548 12.21 4.28 -7.41
C PHE A 548 12.19 5.45 -6.40
N ALA A 549 11.82 5.18 -5.15
CA ALA A 549 11.71 6.20 -4.10
C ALA A 549 13.06 6.40 -3.37
N ASP A 550 13.67 5.33 -2.86
CA ASP A 550 14.89 5.41 -2.06
C ASP A 550 15.71 4.09 -2.06
N LYS A 551 16.92 4.15 -1.51
CA LYS A 551 17.76 3.00 -1.18
C LYS A 551 17.33 2.39 0.14
N VAL A 552 16.92 1.12 0.11
CA VAL A 552 16.44 0.42 1.31
C VAL A 552 17.37 -0.73 1.66
N GLU A 553 17.92 -0.71 2.88
CA GLU A 553 18.68 -1.82 3.45
C GLU A 553 17.76 -2.84 4.13
N TYR A 554 17.81 -4.10 3.69
CA TYR A 554 17.05 -5.21 4.23
C TYR A 554 17.94 -6.20 4.99
N GLN A 555 17.54 -6.57 6.21
CA GLN A 555 18.21 -7.60 7.01
C GLN A 555 17.80 -8.99 6.54
N CYS A 556 18.76 -9.87 6.22
CA CYS A 556 18.46 -11.20 5.70
C CYS A 556 17.85 -12.14 6.75
N GLU A 557 18.01 -11.85 8.04
CA GLU A 557 17.52 -12.70 9.12
C GLU A 557 16.01 -12.92 9.03
N GLY A 558 15.60 -14.20 9.04
CA GLY A 558 14.20 -14.61 9.01
C GLY A 558 13.56 -14.63 7.62
N PHE A 559 14.25 -14.22 6.55
CA PHE A 559 13.70 -14.22 5.18
C PHE A 559 13.27 -15.62 4.73
N LEU A 560 14.10 -16.66 4.93
CA LEU A 560 13.74 -18.02 4.54
C LEU A 560 12.50 -18.52 5.30
N GLU A 561 12.43 -18.22 6.59
CA GLU A 561 11.33 -18.67 7.44
C GLU A 561 10.02 -17.98 7.06
N LYS A 562 10.05 -16.64 6.96
CA LYS A 562 8.91 -15.83 6.56
C LYS A 562 8.41 -16.20 5.16
N ASN A 563 9.31 -16.54 4.24
CA ASN A 563 8.94 -16.96 2.89
C ASN A 563 8.37 -18.39 2.82
N ARG A 564 8.81 -19.29 3.71
CA ARG A 564 8.23 -20.65 3.80
C ARG A 564 6.77 -20.59 4.22
N ASP A 565 6.42 -19.77 5.23
CA ASP A 565 5.08 -19.64 5.83
C ASP A 565 4.34 -20.99 6.00
N THR A 566 5.11 -22.05 6.29
CA THR A 566 4.60 -23.42 6.35
C THR A 566 4.04 -23.71 7.74
N VAL A 567 2.76 -24.04 7.80
CA VAL A 567 2.13 -24.64 8.98
C VAL A 567 2.20 -26.16 8.86
N TYR A 568 2.36 -26.87 9.98
CA TYR A 568 2.37 -28.33 9.97
C TYR A 568 0.96 -28.87 9.70
N ASP A 569 0.84 -29.82 8.76
CA ASP A 569 -0.44 -30.41 8.34
C ASP A 569 -1.24 -30.97 9.52
N GLU A 570 -0.56 -31.54 10.52
CA GLU A 570 -1.19 -32.12 11.70
C GLU A 570 -1.92 -31.07 12.55
N GLN A 571 -1.32 -29.89 12.72
CA GLN A 571 -1.96 -28.77 13.44
C GLN A 571 -3.21 -28.31 12.70
N ILE A 572 -3.14 -28.23 11.36
CA ILE A 572 -4.30 -27.91 10.51
C ILE A 572 -5.39 -28.99 10.59
N ASN A 573 -5.01 -30.27 10.58
CA ASN A 573 -5.96 -31.37 10.67
C ASN A 573 -6.76 -31.35 11.99
N ILE A 574 -6.14 -30.90 13.08
CA ILE A 574 -6.84 -30.72 14.36
C ILE A 574 -7.88 -29.59 14.24
N LEU A 575 -7.53 -28.47 13.60
CA LEU A 575 -8.47 -27.36 13.35
C LEU A 575 -9.61 -27.77 12.40
N LYS A 576 -9.32 -28.56 11.36
CA LYS A 576 -10.31 -29.17 10.45
C LYS A 576 -11.30 -30.07 11.21
N ALA A 577 -10.85 -30.74 12.26
CA ALA A 577 -11.66 -31.61 13.11
C ALA A 577 -12.32 -30.89 14.29
N SER A 578 -12.28 -29.55 14.31
CA SER A 578 -12.90 -28.73 15.35
C SER A 578 -14.39 -29.03 15.51
N LYS A 579 -14.86 -29.07 16.77
CA LYS A 579 -16.29 -29.12 17.11
C LYS A 579 -16.99 -27.77 16.90
N PHE A 580 -16.21 -26.70 16.69
CA PHE A 580 -16.72 -25.38 16.41
C PHE A 580 -16.83 -25.19 14.90
N GLN A 581 -18.07 -25.20 14.40
CA GLN A 581 -18.35 -25.24 12.96
C GLN A 581 -17.64 -24.16 12.15
N LEU A 582 -17.57 -22.92 12.65
CA LEU A 582 -16.89 -21.84 11.94
C LEU A 582 -15.40 -22.17 11.74
N VAL A 583 -14.72 -22.67 12.76
CA VAL A 583 -13.30 -23.07 12.66
C VAL A 583 -13.16 -24.22 11.67
N ALA A 584 -13.99 -25.25 11.78
CA ALA A 584 -13.95 -26.36 10.83
C ALA A 584 -14.16 -25.88 9.37
N ASP A 585 -15.04 -24.92 9.14
CA ASP A 585 -15.32 -24.36 7.81
C ASP A 585 -14.17 -23.49 7.27
N LEU A 586 -13.50 -22.72 8.14
CA LEU A 586 -12.31 -21.92 7.76
C LEU A 586 -11.20 -22.79 7.19
N PHE A 587 -11.05 -24.02 7.72
CA PHE A 587 -9.96 -24.92 7.33
C PHE A 587 -10.40 -26.05 6.39
N GLN A 588 -11.69 -26.24 6.12
CA GLN A 588 -12.13 -27.23 5.13
C GLN A 588 -11.61 -26.85 3.73
N ASP A 589 -11.14 -27.84 2.97
CA ASP A 589 -10.66 -27.62 1.60
C ASP A 589 -11.85 -27.22 0.70
N GLY A 590 -12.11 -25.92 0.61
CA GLY A 590 -13.26 -25.32 -0.06
C GLY A 590 -12.92 -24.74 -1.42
N LYS A 591 -13.17 -25.55 -2.47
CA LYS A 591 -13.46 -25.19 -3.88
C LYS A 591 -12.57 -24.14 -4.56
N ASP A 592 -11.87 -24.60 -5.61
CA ASP A 592 -11.47 -23.79 -6.77
C ASP A 592 -12.45 -22.63 -7.00
N VAL A 593 -11.99 -21.40 -6.75
CA VAL A 593 -12.57 -20.19 -7.34
C VAL A 593 -12.28 -20.27 -8.85
N SER A 594 -13.01 -21.16 -9.52
CA SER A 594 -13.03 -21.24 -10.96
C SER A 594 -13.72 -19.99 -11.48
N ALA A 595 -12.96 -19.21 -12.25
CA ALA A 595 -13.46 -18.13 -13.07
C ALA A 595 -14.74 -18.56 -13.82
N PRO A 596 -15.65 -17.63 -14.17
CA PRO A 596 -16.87 -17.97 -14.89
C PRO A 596 -16.51 -18.70 -16.19
N ALA A 597 -16.99 -19.94 -16.32
CA ALA A 597 -16.77 -20.74 -17.51
C ALA A 597 -17.39 -20.04 -18.73
N VAL A 598 -16.53 -19.54 -19.61
CA VAL A 598 -16.91 -19.13 -20.97
C VAL A 598 -17.35 -20.40 -21.72
N LEU A 599 -18.62 -20.42 -22.12
CA LEU A 599 -19.20 -21.46 -22.96
C LEU A 599 -18.48 -21.50 -24.32
N SER A 600 -17.59 -22.46 -24.51
CA SER A 600 -16.98 -22.79 -25.80
C SER A 600 -17.34 -24.22 -26.20
N GLY A 601 -17.82 -24.36 -27.45
CA GLY A 601 -18.57 -25.50 -27.97
C GLY A 601 -17.84 -26.84 -28.08
N LYS A 602 -18.68 -27.89 -28.14
CA LYS A 602 -18.33 -29.31 -28.27
C LYS A 602 -17.46 -29.59 -29.51
N THR A 603 -16.29 -30.20 -29.30
CA THR A 603 -15.70 -31.13 -30.27
C THR A 603 -15.11 -32.35 -29.55
N SER A 604 -15.46 -33.53 -30.06
CA SER A 604 -15.16 -34.85 -29.53
C SER A 604 -13.69 -35.26 -29.74
N ARG A 605 -12.98 -35.65 -28.68
CA ARG A 605 -11.72 -36.41 -28.78
C ARG A 605 -11.67 -37.58 -27.79
N ILE A 606 -11.02 -38.63 -28.27
CA ILE A 606 -11.03 -40.03 -27.84
C ILE A 606 -10.27 -40.25 -26.51
N ASN A 607 -10.85 -41.04 -25.61
CA ASN A 607 -10.24 -41.43 -24.32
C ASN A 607 -9.24 -42.59 -24.50
N VAL A 608 -7.97 -42.37 -24.20
CA VAL A 608 -6.95 -43.43 -24.00
C VAL A 608 -6.58 -43.47 -22.53
N ARG A 609 -6.82 -44.61 -21.86
CA ARG A 609 -6.44 -44.84 -20.45
C ARG A 609 -5.02 -45.42 -20.36
N PRO A 610 -4.10 -44.87 -19.55
CA PRO A 610 -2.83 -45.52 -19.23
C PRO A 610 -3.03 -46.64 -18.20
N ALA A 611 -2.40 -47.79 -18.43
CA ALA A 611 -2.35 -48.91 -17.49
C ALA A 611 -1.19 -48.74 -16.50
N LYS A 612 -1.42 -47.96 -15.42
CA LYS A 612 -0.73 -48.03 -14.12
C LYS A 612 -1.30 -46.97 -13.17
N PRO A 613 -1.56 -47.29 -11.89
CA PRO A 613 -1.98 -46.28 -10.92
C PRO A 613 -0.81 -45.32 -10.64
N MET A 614 -0.96 -44.06 -11.03
CA MET A 614 -0.08 -42.99 -10.55
C MET A 614 -0.38 -42.77 -9.05
N PRO A 615 0.65 -42.59 -8.20
CA PRO A 615 0.42 -42.17 -6.83
C PRO A 615 -0.32 -40.83 -6.83
N LYS A 616 -1.42 -40.74 -6.07
CA LYS A 616 -2.15 -39.48 -5.86
C LYS A 616 -1.17 -38.44 -5.31
N SER A 617 -0.92 -37.37 -6.06
CA SER A 617 -0.21 -36.21 -5.51
C SER A 617 -1.12 -35.53 -4.50
N HIS A 618 -0.77 -35.61 -3.21
CA HIS A 618 -1.40 -34.78 -2.19
C HIS A 618 -1.09 -33.30 -2.46
N ASN A 619 -2.10 -32.46 -2.24
CA ASN A 619 -2.22 -30.99 -2.37
C ASN A 619 -0.94 -30.24 -2.79
N ARG A 620 -0.95 -29.70 -4.02
CA ARG A 620 0.07 -28.75 -4.53
C ARG A 620 -0.05 -27.35 -3.92
N GLU A 621 -1.12 -27.05 -3.18
CA GLU A 621 -1.37 -25.70 -2.64
C GLU A 621 -0.46 -25.34 -1.45
N HIS A 622 -0.14 -26.29 -0.57
CA HIS A 622 0.69 -26.06 0.63
C HIS A 622 2.21 -26.00 0.36
N ARG A 623 2.64 -25.78 -0.90
CA ARG A 623 4.06 -25.68 -1.28
C ARG A 623 4.43 -24.38 -2.02
N LYS A 624 3.50 -23.43 -2.16
CA LYS A 624 3.80 -22.12 -2.75
C LYS A 624 4.31 -21.18 -1.66
N THR A 625 5.52 -20.68 -1.81
CA THR A 625 6.14 -19.69 -0.91
C THR A 625 5.39 -18.37 -0.94
N VAL A 626 5.55 -17.54 0.09
CA VAL A 626 4.90 -16.21 0.14
C VAL A 626 5.34 -15.36 -1.04
N GLY A 627 6.64 -15.34 -1.37
CA GLY A 627 7.16 -14.62 -2.54
C GLY A 627 6.54 -15.07 -3.86
N HIS A 628 6.28 -16.37 -4.03
CA HIS A 628 5.58 -16.88 -5.21
C HIS A 628 4.09 -16.49 -5.23
N GLN A 629 3.44 -16.45 -4.07
CA GLN A 629 2.04 -16.00 -3.96
C GLN A 629 1.91 -14.50 -4.26
N VAL A 630 2.85 -13.70 -3.75
CA VAL A 630 2.97 -12.25 -3.97
C VAL A 630 3.15 -11.96 -5.47
N THR A 631 4.16 -12.55 -6.11
CA THR A 631 4.41 -12.38 -7.57
C THR A 631 3.23 -12.84 -8.42
N SER A 632 2.61 -13.99 -8.09
CA SER A 632 1.44 -14.49 -8.81
C SER A 632 0.20 -13.61 -8.63
N HIS A 633 -0.04 -13.05 -7.44
CA HIS A 633 -1.16 -12.14 -7.18
C HIS A 633 -1.03 -10.85 -8.00
N TYR A 634 0.17 -10.25 -8.00
CA TYR A 634 0.40 -9.02 -8.76
C TYR A 634 0.38 -9.27 -10.29
N ALA A 635 0.95 -10.36 -10.77
CA ALA A 635 0.95 -10.68 -12.19
C ALA A 635 -0.45 -11.01 -12.75
N TYR A 636 -1.30 -11.70 -11.97
CA TYR A 636 -2.57 -12.23 -12.48
C TYR A 636 -3.77 -11.30 -12.27
N TYR A 637 -3.84 -10.59 -11.13
CA TYR A 637 -5.02 -9.80 -10.76
C TYR A 637 -4.82 -8.29 -10.87
N PHE A 638 -3.58 -7.82 -10.87
CA PHE A 638 -3.28 -6.39 -10.75
C PHE A 638 -3.08 -5.69 -12.10
N ILE A 639 -2.55 -6.39 -13.11
CA ILE A 639 -2.17 -5.75 -14.39
C ILE A 639 -3.22 -5.98 -15.49
N ARG A 640 -4.02 -7.05 -15.43
CA ARG A 640 -4.85 -7.50 -16.57
C ARG A 640 -6.26 -6.88 -16.67
N ASP A 641 -6.80 -6.35 -15.58
CA ASP A 641 -8.20 -5.88 -15.50
C ASP A 641 -8.37 -4.34 -15.55
N TRP A 642 -7.29 -3.57 -15.74
CA TRP A 642 -7.29 -2.13 -15.49
C TRP A 642 -7.24 -1.34 -16.81
N ASN A 643 -8.39 -0.82 -17.24
CA ASN A 643 -8.43 0.38 -18.07
C ASN A 643 -8.40 1.56 -17.09
N LEU A 644 -7.33 2.34 -17.11
CA LEU A 644 -6.99 3.29 -16.06
C LEU A 644 -7.44 4.70 -16.41
N VAL A 645 -8.08 5.35 -15.45
CA VAL A 645 -7.81 6.76 -15.15
C VAL A 645 -6.74 6.71 -14.07
N TYR A 646 -5.61 7.34 -14.34
CA TYR A 646 -4.46 7.27 -13.45
C TYR A 646 -4.33 8.57 -12.68
N ASP A 647 -4.56 8.51 -11.38
CA ASP A 647 -4.21 9.57 -10.45
C ASP A 647 -3.07 9.04 -9.57
N GLU A 648 -1.86 9.58 -9.73
CA GLU A 648 -0.77 9.29 -8.79
C GLU A 648 -0.83 10.30 -7.65
N TYR A 649 -1.33 9.89 -6.50
CA TYR A 649 -1.34 10.75 -5.32
C TYR A 649 0.08 10.81 -4.75
N GLY A 650 0.89 11.75 -5.26
CA GLY A 650 2.07 12.18 -4.55
C GLY A 650 1.64 12.98 -3.32
N CYS A 651 1.48 12.36 -2.15
CA CYS A 651 1.58 13.14 -0.92
C CYS A 651 3.06 13.41 -0.66
N PHE A 652 3.49 14.63 -0.98
CA PHE A 652 4.63 15.20 -0.28
C PHE A 652 4.13 15.66 1.09
N CYS A 653 4.05 14.70 2.00
CA CYS A 653 3.71 14.94 3.39
C CYS A 653 5.01 15.32 4.11
N PHE A 654 5.19 16.61 4.40
CA PHE A 654 6.27 17.09 5.26
C PHE A 654 5.98 16.65 6.70
N GLN A 655 6.44 15.46 7.09
CA GLN A 655 5.99 14.82 8.33
C GLN A 655 6.72 15.31 9.60
N ASN A 656 7.65 16.25 9.53
CA ASN A 656 8.35 16.71 10.73
C ASN A 656 7.92 18.13 11.16
N HIS A 657 7.23 18.18 12.31
CA HIS A 657 6.91 19.33 13.16
C HIS A 657 5.69 20.22 12.87
N LEU A 658 4.48 19.65 12.84
CA LEU A 658 3.25 20.44 13.02
C LEU A 658 2.55 20.25 14.38
N GLN A 659 3.09 19.44 15.29
CA GLN A 659 2.48 19.21 16.62
C GLN A 659 2.64 20.39 17.60
N ASP A 660 3.60 21.30 17.39
CA ASP A 660 3.79 22.46 18.27
C ASP A 660 3.47 23.78 17.53
N ARG A 661 2.19 24.14 17.45
CA ARG A 661 1.79 25.52 17.11
C ARG A 661 2.03 26.46 18.29
N VAL A 662 3.30 26.71 18.61
CA VAL A 662 3.76 27.94 19.26
C VAL A 662 5.15 28.28 18.71
N GLU A 663 5.19 29.27 17.80
CA GLU A 663 6.38 30.02 17.35
C GLU A 663 7.64 29.21 17.00
N ASN A 664 7.72 28.69 15.77
CA ASN A 664 8.90 28.80 14.89
C ASN A 664 8.58 28.29 13.47
N ASN A 665 8.71 29.16 12.47
CA ASN A 665 8.53 28.86 11.05
C ASN A 665 9.79 28.18 10.47
N GLN A 666 10.04 26.91 10.77
CA GLN A 666 11.13 26.16 10.14
C GLN A 666 10.67 24.72 9.82
N LEU A 667 10.62 24.41 8.54
CA LEU A 667 10.60 23.05 8.01
C LEU A 667 12.07 22.59 7.91
N LEU A 668 12.42 21.46 8.51
CA LEU A 668 13.72 20.82 8.33
C LEU A 668 13.54 19.64 7.36
N VAL A 669 14.15 19.75 6.17
CA VAL A 669 14.23 18.66 5.19
C VAL A 669 15.62 18.00 5.29
N ASP A 670 15.68 16.67 5.28
CA ASP A 670 16.94 15.92 5.30
C ASP A 670 17.65 16.04 3.93
N THR A 671 18.80 16.73 3.91
CA THR A 671 19.54 17.14 2.71
C THR A 671 20.40 16.05 2.07
N LYS A 672 20.18 14.77 2.38
CA LYS A 672 21.04 13.69 1.85
C LYS A 672 20.76 13.26 0.40
N HIS A 673 19.76 13.82 -0.27
CA HIS A 673 19.30 13.31 -1.58
C HIS A 673 19.06 14.44 -2.59
N THR A 674 19.41 14.17 -3.86
CA THR A 674 19.28 15.08 -5.01
C THR A 674 18.83 14.24 -6.21
N TYR A 675 17.77 14.63 -6.90
CA TYR A 675 17.25 13.92 -8.10
C TYR A 675 17.44 14.82 -9.34
N PRO A 676 18.13 14.38 -10.40
CA PRO A 676 18.22 15.14 -11.63
C PRO A 676 16.97 14.92 -12.50
N VAL A 677 16.25 16.00 -12.82
CA VAL A 677 15.17 16.00 -13.83
C VAL A 677 15.55 16.95 -14.96
N LEU A 678 15.58 16.44 -16.20
CA LEU A 678 15.91 17.19 -17.41
C LEU A 678 14.65 17.36 -18.27
N PHE A 679 14.26 18.61 -18.52
CA PHE A 679 13.12 18.94 -19.37
C PHE A 679 13.57 19.56 -20.71
N PRO A 680 12.94 19.21 -21.84
CA PRO A 680 13.32 19.75 -23.14
C PRO A 680 12.77 21.17 -23.36
N TYR A 681 13.64 22.07 -23.83
CA TYR A 681 13.30 23.40 -24.35
C TYR A 681 13.28 23.36 -25.88
N THR A 682 12.14 23.68 -26.48
CA THR A 682 12.01 23.80 -27.95
C THR A 682 11.68 25.24 -28.33
N PRO A 683 12.57 26.00 -28.97
CA PRO A 683 12.26 27.35 -29.43
C PRO A 683 11.23 27.31 -30.58
N SER A 684 10.28 28.25 -30.57
CA SER A 684 9.28 28.41 -31.63
C SER A 684 9.93 28.63 -33.00
N ALA A 685 9.42 27.94 -34.03
CA ALA A 685 9.89 28.06 -35.42
C ALA A 685 9.44 29.35 -36.13
N LEU A 686 8.60 30.16 -35.47
CA LEU A 686 8.09 31.40 -36.03
C LEU A 686 9.03 32.55 -35.66
N SER A 687 9.62 33.20 -36.67
CA SER A 687 10.32 34.46 -36.44
C SER A 687 9.31 35.50 -35.97
N LEU A 688 9.68 36.30 -34.97
CA LEU A 688 8.83 37.38 -34.42
C LEU A 688 8.32 38.34 -35.53
N GLU A 689 9.07 38.45 -36.63
CA GLU A 689 8.76 39.27 -37.79
C GLU A 689 7.57 38.77 -38.61
N SER A 690 7.26 37.47 -38.53
CA SER A 690 6.19 36.79 -39.28
C SER A 690 4.82 36.81 -38.58
N LEU A 691 4.77 37.25 -37.32
CA LEU A 691 3.52 37.39 -36.56
C LEU A 691 2.75 38.64 -37.00
N HIS A 692 1.60 38.42 -37.65
CA HIS A 692 0.61 39.47 -37.91
C HIS A 692 -0.44 39.45 -36.79
N ILE A 693 -0.49 40.50 -35.98
CA ILE A 693 -1.52 40.69 -34.96
C ILE A 693 -2.72 41.38 -35.62
N PRO A 694 -3.91 40.75 -35.68
CA PRO A 694 -5.10 41.38 -36.23
C PRO A 694 -5.48 42.64 -35.46
N ALA A 695 -5.74 43.74 -36.16
CA ALA A 695 -6.13 45.01 -35.55
C ALA A 695 -7.43 44.94 -34.72
N SER A 696 -8.24 43.90 -34.92
CA SER A 696 -9.46 43.63 -34.14
C SER A 696 -9.18 43.26 -32.68
N LEU A 697 -7.96 42.89 -32.31
CA LEU A 697 -7.61 42.46 -30.94
C LEU A 697 -7.33 43.64 -29.99
N ASN A 698 -7.19 44.86 -30.50
CA ASN A 698 -7.09 46.12 -29.72
C ASN A 698 -6.08 46.08 -28.55
N LEU A 699 -4.93 45.43 -28.76
CA LEU A 699 -3.87 45.26 -27.76
C LEU A 699 -2.92 46.49 -27.75
N HIS A 700 -3.33 47.56 -27.07
CA HIS A 700 -2.62 48.84 -27.06
C HIS A 700 -1.24 48.83 -26.35
N PHE A 701 -0.88 47.75 -25.67
CA PHE A 701 0.41 47.61 -24.97
C PHE A 701 1.53 46.98 -25.82
N LEU A 702 1.21 46.49 -27.03
CA LEU A 702 2.20 45.96 -27.97
C LEU A 702 2.59 47.04 -28.98
N THR A 703 3.80 47.57 -28.84
CA THR A 703 4.40 48.50 -29.82
C THR A 703 5.45 47.73 -30.61
N ARG A 704 5.31 47.64 -31.94
CA ARG A 704 6.33 47.04 -32.81
C ARG A 704 7.46 48.07 -32.96
N VAL A 705 8.61 47.81 -32.33
CA VAL A 705 9.84 48.63 -32.42
C VAL A 705 10.71 48.10 -33.55
#